data_AF-A0A812IFZ9-F1
#
_entry.id   AF-A0A812IFZ9-F1
#
_cell.length_a   1.000
_cell.length_b   1.000
_cell.length_c   1.000
_cell.angle_alpha   90.00
_cell.angle_beta   90.00
_cell.angle_gamma   90.00
#
_symmetry.space_group_name_H-M   'P 1'
#
loop_
_entity.id
_entity.type
_entity.pdbx_description
1 polymer ?
#
loop_
_entity_poly.entity_id
_entity_poly.type
_entity_poly.pdbx_seq_one_letter_code
_entity_poly.pdbx_strand_id
1 'polypeptide(L)'
;MYQYSLEWFYSIYEQAIAAAERFERNIQKRLTALQSKFLEMLFEQTCHSLFEKDKLMLSLLLAFKSMEVDDDINLEEKRLLLMALGGGSAHLPKPSEEWLTEKMWSRICVLDKVGKGPWYKFATSFQDNIEKWKALFDSDNPVAYNWPGKEQMSALQRALVLLAVRTDCTIAGLQEVISTNLGKNFLEPPGFNLEKSFHGSNACKPLIFVLSSGADPMVEVIRLAQKVGMNERYTTVSLGQGQGPKAGRAISDGTEGGLWVILQNCHLAPSWMPTLEVMVEELDPDKVNEQFRLWLTSMPSSEFPISVLQNGMKMTIEPPKGLKSNLLRAFSSIDPDWFAEACTRSTECKQTFRKMLFGLCFFHALIQERCTYGPLGWNIPYQFSEPDRQICMMQLRMFLEENDSVPYAALRYTAAEANYGGRVTDVHDRRCINFLLTDFYCPEILKDDYKFSPSGVYYAPAYSVSLEPYIEYIRSLPINQMPEAFGLHANANLVAAISEAMRLLGTAAALQPRTGGGGGGASQDDVVMEAATKYLEEVQPPFDTEASNAKYPVDYNESMNTVLNQELLRFNKLISKVRSTLTDVKKAVKGLVVMSAELEMLADGILTDRTPSVWIEVSYPSLKPMVSYVADLCARIEFFQKWIDEGIPEAFWLSGFYFTQSFLTGQLQNYARTLKLPIDTLIWNFKVLKHSAELSRPASGCLAYGIFVDGARWDDDDSVIAESLPKVLFSGLPTIHLTPCETSKDPTDRRTVYPSPLYKTSGRKGTLTTTGHSTNFVMTLLLPITKQHTEKYWAKRGVACLLQLDD
;
A
#
# COMPACT_ATOMS: atom_id res chain seq x y z
N MET A 1 17.29 11.30 1.05
CA MET A 1 17.63 11.24 -0.40
C MET A 1 17.12 12.44 -1.20
N TYR A 2 15.92 12.99 -0.95
CA TYR A 2 15.49 14.25 -1.58
C TYR A 2 16.17 15.44 -0.91
N GLN A 3 17.40 15.71 -1.31
CA GLN A 3 18.22 16.81 -0.80
C GLN A 3 18.73 17.64 -1.97
N TYR A 4 18.61 18.96 -1.87
CA TYR A 4 18.99 19.91 -2.91
C TYR A 4 19.77 21.06 -2.25
N SER A 5 20.82 21.55 -2.91
CA SER A 5 21.56 22.72 -2.46
C SER A 5 20.89 24.02 -2.91
N LEU A 6 21.18 25.11 -2.23
CA LEU A 6 20.78 26.45 -2.66
C LEU A 6 21.46 26.83 -3.99
N GLU A 7 22.70 26.41 -4.20
CA GLU A 7 23.42 26.62 -5.46
C GLU A 7 22.73 25.91 -6.64
N TRP A 8 22.27 24.68 -6.44
CA TRP A 8 21.46 23.97 -7.43
C TRP A 8 20.20 24.77 -7.80
N PHE A 9 19.51 25.32 -6.79
CA PHE A 9 18.32 26.16 -7.02
C PHE A 9 18.66 27.44 -7.80
N TYR A 10 19.76 28.12 -7.46
CA TYR A 10 20.22 29.28 -8.21
C TYR A 10 20.55 28.94 -9.66
N SER A 11 21.19 27.79 -9.93
CA SER A 11 21.51 27.37 -11.29
C SER A 11 20.25 27.21 -12.16
N ILE A 12 19.15 26.68 -11.59
CA ILE A 12 17.86 26.57 -12.29
C ILE A 12 17.28 27.95 -12.56
N TYR A 13 17.38 28.86 -11.59
CA TYR A 13 16.90 30.22 -11.73
C TYR A 13 17.61 30.98 -12.86
N GLU A 14 18.93 30.88 -12.94
CA GLU A 14 19.73 31.48 -14.02
C GLU A 14 19.38 30.89 -15.39
N GLN A 15 19.27 29.56 -15.48
CA GLN A 15 18.87 28.89 -16.71
C GLN A 15 17.46 29.28 -17.15
N ALA A 16 16.52 29.41 -16.21
CA ALA A 16 15.16 29.84 -16.48
C ALA A 16 15.11 31.29 -17.02
N ILE A 17 15.91 32.20 -16.47
CA ILE A 17 16.01 33.59 -16.98
C ILE A 17 16.51 33.61 -18.42
N ALA A 18 17.53 32.79 -18.72
CA ALA A 18 18.12 32.68 -20.04
C ALA A 18 17.14 32.06 -21.06
N ALA A 19 16.39 31.04 -20.65
CA ALA A 19 15.46 30.29 -21.50
C ALA A 19 14.09 30.97 -21.68
N ALA A 20 13.66 31.81 -20.75
CA ALA A 20 12.36 32.47 -20.83
C ALA A 20 12.23 33.39 -22.05
N GLU A 21 11.04 33.44 -22.64
CA GLU A 21 10.73 34.30 -23.79
C GLU A 21 10.86 35.78 -23.46
N ARG A 22 11.63 36.52 -24.28
CA ARG A 22 11.91 37.94 -24.08
C ARG A 22 10.76 38.79 -24.64
N PHE A 23 10.13 39.59 -23.78
CA PHE A 23 9.12 40.58 -24.17
C PHE A 23 9.64 42.00 -23.89
N GLU A 24 10.17 42.66 -24.92
CA GLU A 24 10.88 43.96 -24.75
C GLU A 24 9.97 45.13 -24.36
N ARG A 25 8.67 45.09 -24.70
CA ARG A 25 7.74 46.21 -24.48
C ARG A 25 6.67 45.96 -23.42
N ASN A 26 6.58 44.75 -22.87
CA ASN A 26 5.54 44.38 -21.91
C ASN A 26 6.14 43.65 -20.71
N ILE A 27 6.40 44.42 -19.64
CA ILE A 27 7.00 43.94 -18.40
C ILE A 27 6.12 42.85 -17.77
N GLN A 28 4.80 43.00 -17.78
CA GLN A 28 3.89 42.02 -17.17
C GLN A 28 3.95 40.66 -17.87
N LYS A 29 3.99 40.66 -19.21
CA LYS A 29 4.17 39.43 -19.98
C LYS A 29 5.53 38.78 -19.74
N ARG A 30 6.59 39.59 -19.60
CA ARG A 30 7.93 39.08 -19.26
C ARG A 30 7.96 38.45 -17.87
N LEU A 31 7.34 39.07 -16.86
CA LEU A 31 7.26 38.52 -15.51
C LEU A 31 6.51 37.18 -15.49
N THR A 32 5.37 37.11 -16.17
CA THR A 32 4.59 35.86 -16.29
C THR A 32 5.42 34.76 -16.97
N ALA A 33 6.09 35.07 -18.08
CA ALA A 33 6.92 34.10 -18.79
C ALA A 33 8.12 33.60 -17.96
N LEU A 34 8.73 34.48 -17.16
CA LEU A 34 9.80 34.11 -16.23
C LEU A 34 9.29 33.17 -15.14
N GLN A 35 8.15 33.50 -14.51
CA GLN A 35 7.53 32.68 -13.49
C GLN A 35 7.15 31.30 -14.03
N SER A 36 6.45 31.24 -15.16
CA SER A 36 6.06 29.97 -15.78
C SER A 36 7.27 29.13 -16.16
N LYS A 37 8.31 29.73 -16.76
CA LYS A 37 9.49 28.96 -17.18
C LYS A 37 10.31 28.46 -16.00
N PHE A 38 10.42 29.26 -14.94
CA PHE A 38 11.08 28.84 -13.72
C PHE A 38 10.36 27.66 -13.05
N LEU A 39 9.04 27.74 -12.90
CA LEU A 39 8.23 26.67 -12.32
C LEU A 39 8.31 25.37 -13.13
N GLU A 40 8.24 25.46 -14.46
CA GLU A 40 8.39 24.32 -15.38
C GLU A 40 9.76 23.64 -15.18
N MET A 41 10.85 24.42 -15.21
CA MET A 41 12.20 23.86 -15.06
C MET A 41 12.45 23.28 -13.67
N LEU A 42 11.93 23.93 -12.62
CA LEU A 42 12.00 23.42 -11.26
C LEU A 42 11.27 22.08 -11.15
N PHE A 43 10.04 22.02 -11.65
CA PHE A 43 9.24 20.79 -11.66
C PHE A 43 9.94 19.66 -12.42
N GLU A 44 10.45 19.91 -13.62
CA GLU A 44 11.12 18.90 -14.44
C GLU A 44 12.38 18.34 -13.75
N GLN A 45 13.25 19.23 -13.26
CA GLN A 45 14.51 18.83 -12.62
C GLN A 45 14.28 18.10 -11.30
N THR A 46 13.31 18.56 -10.50
CA THR A 46 12.93 17.84 -9.27
C THR A 46 12.35 16.47 -9.61
N CYS A 47 11.45 16.36 -10.61
CA CYS A 47 10.84 15.09 -11.02
C CYS A 47 11.84 14.01 -11.43
N HIS A 48 12.99 14.36 -12.03
CA HIS A 48 14.03 13.38 -12.36
C HIS A 48 14.62 12.68 -11.13
N SER A 49 14.59 13.35 -9.97
CA SER A 49 15.12 12.86 -8.70
C SER A 49 14.06 12.26 -7.77
N LEU A 50 12.78 12.35 -8.13
CA LEU A 50 11.66 11.86 -7.34
C LEU A 50 11.15 10.53 -7.87
N PHE A 51 10.76 9.66 -6.94
CA PHE A 51 10.04 8.44 -7.28
C PHE A 51 8.65 8.80 -7.79
N GLU A 52 8.11 7.98 -8.69
CA GLU A 52 6.83 8.20 -9.35
C GLU A 52 5.69 8.43 -8.36
N LYS A 53 5.73 7.73 -7.22
CA LYS A 53 4.73 7.85 -6.14
C LYS A 53 4.67 9.23 -5.47
N ASP A 54 5.71 10.06 -5.64
CA ASP A 54 5.89 11.35 -4.96
C ASP A 54 5.78 12.54 -5.92
N LYS A 55 5.78 12.31 -7.25
CA LYS A 55 5.70 13.39 -8.27
C LYS A 55 4.39 14.17 -8.23
N LEU A 56 3.25 13.48 -8.11
CA LEU A 56 1.94 14.14 -7.99
C LEU A 56 1.84 14.98 -6.71
N MET A 57 2.47 14.52 -5.62
CA MET A 57 2.53 15.26 -4.36
C MET A 57 3.32 16.57 -4.53
N LEU A 58 4.45 16.54 -5.25
CA LEU A 58 5.19 17.77 -5.57
C LEU A 58 4.29 18.77 -6.31
N SER A 59 3.59 18.33 -7.36
CA SER A 59 2.69 19.19 -8.13
C SER A 59 1.59 19.80 -7.25
N LEU A 60 1.03 19.00 -6.34
CA LEU A 60 0.01 19.47 -5.41
C LEU A 60 0.55 20.52 -4.43
N LEU A 61 1.74 20.29 -3.86
CA LEU A 61 2.38 21.24 -2.94
C LEU A 61 2.77 22.55 -3.63
N LEU A 62 3.25 22.46 -4.88
CA LEU A 62 3.52 23.65 -5.71
C LEU A 62 2.24 24.43 -5.99
N ALA A 63 1.13 23.74 -6.31
CA ALA A 63 -0.16 24.39 -6.55
C ALA A 63 -0.66 25.09 -5.28
N PHE A 64 -0.62 24.42 -4.12
CA PHE A 64 -0.99 25.08 -2.85
C PHE A 64 -0.10 26.27 -2.53
N LYS A 65 1.21 26.18 -2.76
CA LYS A 65 2.11 27.30 -2.51
C LYS A 65 1.82 28.48 -3.43
N SER A 66 1.48 28.24 -4.70
CA SER A 66 1.05 29.29 -5.62
C SER A 66 -0.22 29.95 -5.12
N MET A 67 -1.26 29.17 -4.78
CA MET A 67 -2.53 29.70 -4.29
C MET A 67 -2.39 30.48 -2.97
N GLU A 68 -1.46 30.08 -2.09
CA GLU A 68 -1.14 30.84 -0.87
C GLU A 68 -0.51 32.21 -1.16
N VAL A 69 0.35 32.29 -2.19
CA VAL A 69 0.99 33.55 -2.58
C VAL A 69 -0.02 34.49 -3.23
N ASP A 70 -0.98 33.94 -3.98
CA ASP A 70 -2.03 34.69 -4.66
C ASP A 70 -3.22 35.04 -3.73
N ASP A 71 -3.21 34.61 -2.46
CA ASP A 71 -4.31 34.74 -1.47
C ASP A 71 -5.64 34.10 -1.92
N ASP A 72 -5.54 33.08 -2.78
CA ASP A 72 -6.67 32.39 -3.43
C ASP A 72 -7.06 31.07 -2.72
N ILE A 73 -6.50 30.80 -1.53
CA ILE A 73 -6.74 29.55 -0.79
C ILE A 73 -7.27 29.79 0.62
N ASN A 74 -8.36 29.10 0.95
CA ASN A 74 -8.84 29.01 2.31
C ASN A 74 -7.98 27.98 3.08
N LEU A 75 -7.20 28.46 4.06
CA LEU A 75 -6.31 27.63 4.86
C LEU A 75 -7.05 26.55 5.65
N GLU A 76 -8.29 26.79 6.06
CA GLU A 76 -9.10 25.79 6.75
C GLU A 76 -9.53 24.66 5.79
N GLU A 77 -9.92 25.00 4.55
CA GLU A 77 -10.25 24.00 3.52
C GLU A 77 -9.01 23.14 3.16
N LYS A 78 -7.84 23.78 3.03
CA LYS A 78 -6.57 23.09 2.82
C LYS A 78 -6.27 22.12 3.98
N ARG A 79 -6.43 22.57 5.22
CA ARG A 79 -6.22 21.75 6.41
C ARG A 79 -7.15 20.54 6.42
N LEU A 80 -8.44 20.74 6.17
CA LEU A 80 -9.44 19.68 6.13
C LEU A 80 -9.14 18.63 5.05
N LEU A 81 -8.67 19.07 3.87
CA LEU A 81 -8.25 18.17 2.80
C LEU A 81 -7.05 17.31 3.22
N LEU A 82 -6.01 17.94 3.78
CA LEU A 82 -4.78 17.25 4.22
C LEU A 82 -5.03 16.28 5.38
N MET A 83 -5.98 16.60 6.26
CA MET A 83 -6.46 15.71 7.32
C MET A 83 -7.46 14.65 6.83
N ALA A 84 -7.68 14.55 5.51
CA ALA A 84 -8.61 13.61 4.89
C ALA A 84 -10.05 13.67 5.46
N LEU A 85 -10.48 14.85 5.90
CA LEU A 85 -11.75 15.08 6.61
C LEU A 85 -11.91 14.22 7.88
N GLY A 86 -10.81 13.90 8.56
CA GLY A 86 -10.79 13.15 9.82
C GLY A 86 -11.21 13.96 11.05
N GLY A 87 -11.50 13.27 12.16
CA GLY A 87 -11.66 13.88 13.49
C GLY A 87 -13.01 14.53 13.82
N GLY A 88 -14.02 14.49 12.96
CA GLY A 88 -15.32 15.10 13.24
C GLY A 88 -16.46 14.11 13.48
N SER A 89 -17.23 14.33 14.54
CA SER A 89 -18.50 13.64 14.76
C SER A 89 -19.62 14.24 13.89
N ALA A 90 -20.48 13.35 13.38
CA ALA A 90 -21.76 13.74 12.81
C ALA A 90 -22.58 14.50 13.86
N HIS A 91 -23.01 15.72 13.53
CA HIS A 91 -23.86 16.53 14.40
C HIS A 91 -25.35 16.44 14.01
N LEU A 92 -25.62 15.84 12.85
CA LEU A 92 -26.96 15.54 12.34
C LEU A 92 -27.11 14.02 12.16
N PRO A 93 -28.33 13.48 12.29
CA PRO A 93 -28.58 12.07 12.04
C PRO A 93 -28.36 11.73 10.57
N LYS A 94 -27.79 10.55 10.31
CA LYS A 94 -27.60 10.04 8.96
C LYS A 94 -28.97 9.78 8.30
N PRO A 95 -29.17 10.19 7.03
CA PRO A 95 -30.30 9.75 6.23
C PRO A 95 -30.40 8.22 6.15
N SER A 96 -31.62 7.68 6.04
CA SER A 96 -31.91 6.25 5.92
C SER A 96 -31.62 5.70 4.52
N GLU A 97 -30.41 5.94 4.02
CA GLU A 97 -29.93 5.51 2.71
C GLU A 97 -28.83 4.44 2.89
N GLU A 98 -28.96 3.32 2.19
CA GLU A 98 -28.00 2.20 2.29
C GLU A 98 -26.63 2.52 1.71
N TRP A 99 -26.57 3.30 0.62
CA TRP A 99 -25.33 3.65 -0.06
C TRP A 99 -24.46 4.64 0.71
N LEU A 100 -25.08 5.43 1.60
CA LEU A 100 -24.41 6.46 2.38
C LEU A 100 -23.86 5.84 3.67
N THR A 101 -22.55 5.67 3.78
CA THR A 101 -21.94 5.12 5.01
C THR A 101 -21.89 6.17 6.13
N GLU A 102 -21.79 5.72 7.39
CA GLU A 102 -21.58 6.62 8.55
C GLU A 102 -20.33 7.49 8.40
N LYS A 103 -19.28 6.93 7.80
CA LYS A 103 -18.02 7.64 7.52
C LYS A 103 -18.22 8.76 6.50
N MET A 104 -18.92 8.50 5.40
CA MET A 104 -19.24 9.52 4.40
C MET A 104 -20.07 10.64 5.01
N TRP A 105 -21.07 10.28 5.82
CA TRP A 105 -21.93 11.25 6.50
C TRP A 105 -21.17 12.11 7.52
N SER A 106 -20.28 11.49 8.30
CA SER A 106 -19.40 12.21 9.22
C SER A 106 -18.52 13.23 8.50
N ARG A 107 -17.96 12.88 7.33
CA ARG A 107 -17.20 13.80 6.48
C ARG A 107 -18.04 14.95 5.93
N ILE A 108 -19.28 14.68 5.53
CA ILE A 108 -20.24 15.73 5.09
C ILE A 108 -20.54 16.69 6.25
N CYS A 109 -20.75 16.16 7.46
CA CYS A 109 -20.97 16.97 8.65
C CYS A 109 -19.73 17.81 9.05
N VAL A 110 -18.52 17.33 8.78
CA VAL A 110 -17.28 18.11 8.97
C VAL A 110 -17.26 19.32 8.03
N LEU A 111 -17.60 19.12 6.76
CA LEU A 111 -17.68 20.19 5.78
C LEU A 111 -18.72 21.25 6.19
N ASP A 112 -19.89 20.81 6.66
CA ASP A 112 -20.96 21.71 7.12
C ASP A 112 -20.53 22.63 8.29
N LYS A 113 -19.70 22.13 9.22
CA LYS A 113 -19.17 22.91 10.36
C LYS A 113 -18.30 24.10 9.93
N VAL A 114 -17.76 24.11 8.71
CA VAL A 114 -17.05 25.29 8.16
C VAL A 114 -17.99 26.50 8.08
N GLY A 115 -19.27 26.28 7.80
CA GLY A 115 -20.34 27.27 7.94
C GLY A 115 -20.23 28.52 7.06
N LYS A 116 -19.35 28.52 6.05
CA LYS A 116 -19.07 29.67 5.17
C LYS A 116 -19.09 29.28 3.70
N GLY A 117 -19.43 30.25 2.83
CA GLY A 117 -19.43 30.05 1.38
C GLY A 117 -20.32 28.87 0.96
N PRO A 118 -19.83 27.93 0.14
CA PRO A 118 -20.61 26.77 -0.31
C PRO A 118 -20.93 25.76 0.81
N TRP A 119 -20.31 25.91 1.99
CA TRP A 119 -20.46 24.99 3.11
C TRP A 119 -21.60 25.36 4.07
N TYR A 120 -22.20 26.54 3.91
CA TYR A 120 -23.29 26.99 4.78
C TYR A 120 -24.52 26.08 4.61
N LYS A 121 -24.90 25.35 5.68
CA LYS A 121 -25.99 24.36 5.68
C LYS A 121 -25.83 23.27 4.60
N PHE A 122 -24.60 22.92 4.28
CA PHE A 122 -24.26 21.90 3.30
C PHE A 122 -24.90 20.55 3.62
N ALA A 123 -24.88 20.11 4.88
CA ALA A 123 -25.46 18.82 5.27
C ALA A 123 -26.98 18.78 5.06
N THR A 124 -27.69 19.87 5.38
CA THR A 124 -29.13 19.99 5.10
C THR A 124 -29.41 20.02 3.61
N SER A 125 -28.68 20.83 2.84
CA SER A 125 -28.82 20.88 1.38
C SER A 125 -28.48 19.55 0.69
N PHE A 126 -27.59 18.76 1.30
CA PHE A 126 -27.27 17.41 0.85
C PHE A 126 -28.46 16.47 1.02
N GLN A 127 -29.11 16.52 2.18
CA GLN A 127 -30.33 15.74 2.47
C GLN A 127 -31.47 16.09 1.50
N ASP A 128 -31.65 17.38 1.19
CA ASP A 128 -32.69 17.84 0.26
C ASP A 128 -32.45 17.37 -1.19
N ASN A 129 -31.22 16.97 -1.55
CA ASN A 129 -30.83 16.57 -2.91
C ASN A 129 -30.21 15.16 -2.98
N ILE A 130 -30.58 14.25 -2.07
CA ILE A 130 -30.01 12.90 -1.96
C ILE A 130 -29.95 12.15 -3.30
N GLU A 131 -31.00 12.23 -4.12
CA GLU A 131 -31.05 11.52 -5.41
C GLU A 131 -29.93 11.94 -6.38
N LYS A 132 -29.61 13.24 -6.43
CA LYS A 132 -28.54 13.76 -7.28
C LYS A 132 -27.16 13.36 -6.77
N TRP A 133 -26.99 13.30 -5.44
CA TRP A 133 -25.76 12.81 -4.82
C TRP A 133 -25.57 11.30 -5.00
N LYS A 134 -26.67 10.53 -4.97
CA LYS A 134 -26.66 9.12 -5.32
C LYS A 134 -26.23 8.91 -6.78
N ALA A 135 -26.74 9.73 -7.71
CA ALA A 135 -26.30 9.69 -9.10
C ALA A 135 -24.82 10.03 -9.29
N LEU A 136 -24.25 10.96 -8.49
CA LEU A 136 -22.81 11.20 -8.44
C LEU A 136 -22.05 9.96 -7.91
N PHE A 137 -22.53 9.36 -6.82
CA PHE A 137 -21.94 8.14 -6.27
C PHE A 137 -21.97 6.99 -7.27
N ASP A 138 -23.05 6.87 -8.04
CA ASP A 138 -23.26 5.82 -9.02
C ASP A 138 -22.45 6.01 -10.32
N SER A 139 -22.09 7.24 -10.67
CA SER A 139 -21.32 7.59 -11.87
C SER A 139 -19.95 6.90 -11.98
N ASP A 140 -19.61 6.41 -13.17
CA ASP A 140 -18.27 5.89 -13.49
C ASP A 140 -17.22 7.00 -13.61
N ASN A 141 -17.65 8.23 -13.95
CA ASN A 141 -16.78 9.40 -13.99
C ASN A 141 -17.34 10.52 -13.11
N PRO A 142 -17.11 10.45 -11.78
CA PRO A 142 -17.59 11.45 -10.85
C PRO A 142 -17.09 12.84 -11.18
N VAL A 143 -15.81 13.00 -11.58
CA VAL A 143 -15.22 14.33 -11.85
C VAL A 143 -15.94 15.08 -12.96
N ALA A 144 -16.40 14.39 -14.01
CA ALA A 144 -17.14 15.02 -15.11
C ALA A 144 -18.63 15.25 -14.80
N TYR A 145 -19.21 14.50 -13.85
CA TYR A 145 -20.63 14.57 -13.51
C TYR A 145 -21.01 15.97 -13.00
N ASN A 146 -22.20 16.48 -13.33
CA ASN A 146 -22.66 17.78 -12.81
C ASN A 146 -23.57 17.56 -11.60
N TRP A 147 -23.08 17.91 -10.40
CA TRP A 147 -23.81 17.78 -9.14
C TRP A 147 -24.22 19.15 -8.58
N PRO A 148 -25.17 19.20 -7.61
CA PRO A 148 -25.65 20.46 -7.06
C PRO A 148 -24.51 21.33 -6.51
N GLY A 149 -24.46 22.59 -6.92
CA GLY A 149 -23.46 23.55 -6.41
C GLY A 149 -22.08 23.49 -7.10
N LYS A 150 -21.85 22.54 -8.02
CA LYS A 150 -20.52 22.29 -8.60
C LYS A 150 -19.92 23.52 -9.30
N GLU A 151 -20.71 24.22 -10.10
CA GLU A 151 -20.24 25.38 -10.88
C GLU A 151 -19.86 26.57 -10.00
N GLN A 152 -20.43 26.68 -8.80
CA GLN A 152 -20.09 27.72 -7.83
C GLN A 152 -18.86 27.37 -6.98
N MET A 153 -18.34 26.13 -7.07
CA MET A 153 -17.24 25.64 -6.24
C MET A 153 -15.88 25.75 -6.93
N SER A 154 -14.87 26.15 -6.17
CA SER A 154 -13.47 26.08 -6.60
C SER A 154 -13.04 24.61 -6.83
N ALA A 155 -11.92 24.39 -7.53
CA ALA A 155 -11.38 23.05 -7.72
C ALA A 155 -11.06 22.37 -6.37
N LEU A 156 -10.57 23.14 -5.38
CA LEU A 156 -10.30 22.64 -4.02
C LEU A 156 -11.58 22.17 -3.32
N GLN A 157 -12.64 22.96 -3.41
CA GLN A 157 -13.94 22.61 -2.81
C GLN A 157 -14.56 21.38 -3.49
N ARG A 158 -14.41 21.25 -4.82
CA ARG A 158 -14.82 20.04 -5.54
C ARG A 158 -14.03 18.80 -5.10
N ALA A 159 -12.72 18.93 -4.89
CA ALA A 159 -11.89 17.84 -4.36
C ALA A 159 -12.31 17.40 -2.95
N LEU A 160 -12.71 18.33 -2.08
CA LEU A 160 -13.26 18.04 -0.74
C LEU A 160 -14.58 17.27 -0.81
N VAL A 161 -15.48 17.64 -1.73
CA VAL A 161 -16.74 16.89 -1.96
C VAL A 161 -16.46 15.48 -2.46
N LEU A 162 -15.53 15.32 -3.41
CA LEU A 162 -15.11 14.00 -3.88
C LEU A 162 -14.49 13.17 -2.74
N LEU A 163 -13.63 13.75 -1.91
CA LEU A 163 -13.08 13.07 -0.73
C LEU A 163 -14.16 12.59 0.25
N ALA A 164 -15.27 13.33 0.38
CA ALA A 164 -16.39 12.93 1.24
C ALA A 164 -17.25 11.81 0.63
N VAL A 165 -17.58 11.88 -0.66
CA VAL A 165 -18.58 11.00 -1.31
C VAL A 165 -17.96 9.91 -2.19
N ARG A 166 -16.85 10.19 -2.87
CA ARG A 166 -16.14 9.27 -3.78
C ARG A 166 -14.65 9.32 -3.52
N THR A 167 -14.26 8.77 -2.38
CA THR A 167 -12.87 8.78 -1.87
C THR A 167 -11.89 8.21 -2.90
N ASP A 168 -12.32 7.21 -3.67
CA ASP A 168 -11.58 6.59 -4.77
C ASP A 168 -11.22 7.57 -5.90
N CYS A 169 -12.01 8.63 -6.09
CA CYS A 169 -11.80 9.65 -7.12
C CYS A 169 -11.06 10.89 -6.59
N THR A 170 -10.56 10.87 -5.34
CA THR A 170 -9.85 12.02 -4.74
C THR A 170 -8.65 12.45 -5.58
N ILE A 171 -7.85 11.49 -6.08
CA ILE A 171 -6.69 11.78 -6.94
C ILE A 171 -7.09 12.58 -8.17
N ALA A 172 -8.18 12.20 -8.83
CA ALA A 172 -8.66 12.92 -10.00
C ALA A 172 -9.13 14.35 -9.64
N GLY A 173 -9.74 14.53 -8.47
CA GLY A 173 -10.03 15.86 -7.92
C GLY A 173 -8.76 16.70 -7.66
N LEU A 174 -7.71 16.09 -7.11
CA LEU A 174 -6.41 16.76 -6.89
C LEU A 174 -5.73 17.14 -8.22
N GLN A 175 -5.85 16.30 -9.25
CA GLN A 175 -5.38 16.61 -10.60
C GLN A 175 -6.13 17.79 -11.21
N GLU A 176 -7.42 17.95 -10.93
CA GLU A 176 -8.20 19.13 -11.35
C GLU A 176 -7.70 20.40 -10.65
N VAL A 177 -7.38 20.34 -9.36
CA VAL A 177 -6.75 21.45 -8.61
C VAL A 177 -5.43 21.88 -9.28
N ILE A 178 -4.55 20.92 -9.57
CA ILE A 178 -3.25 21.18 -10.19
C ILE A 178 -3.42 21.75 -11.61
N SER A 179 -4.26 21.13 -12.43
CA SER A 179 -4.44 21.55 -13.83
C SER A 179 -5.12 22.90 -13.97
N THR A 180 -6.00 23.27 -13.04
CA THR A 180 -6.64 24.60 -13.02
C THR A 180 -5.67 25.69 -12.57
N ASN A 181 -4.78 25.39 -11.62
CA ASN A 181 -3.86 26.38 -11.04
C ASN A 181 -2.54 26.50 -11.82
N LEU A 182 -1.83 25.38 -12.04
CA LEU A 182 -0.51 25.36 -12.68
C LEU A 182 -0.57 24.97 -14.17
N GLY A 183 -1.60 24.24 -14.59
CA GLY A 183 -1.75 23.71 -15.95
C GLY A 183 -1.46 22.22 -16.07
N LYS A 184 -1.86 21.63 -17.21
CA LYS A 184 -1.79 20.17 -17.45
C LYS A 184 -0.35 19.62 -17.50
N ASN A 185 0.63 20.44 -17.86
CA ASN A 185 2.03 20.03 -17.97
C ASN A 185 2.60 19.54 -16.62
N PHE A 186 2.04 19.97 -15.49
CA PHE A 186 2.45 19.53 -14.15
C PHE A 186 1.85 18.19 -13.72
N LEU A 187 1.00 17.57 -14.55
CA LEU A 187 0.47 16.23 -14.35
C LEU A 187 1.28 15.16 -15.08
N GLU A 188 1.99 15.54 -16.14
CA GLU A 188 2.77 14.63 -16.98
C GLU A 188 4.25 14.77 -16.60
N PRO A 189 4.81 13.83 -15.82
CA PRO A 189 6.21 13.91 -15.45
C PRO A 189 7.10 13.73 -16.70
N PRO A 190 8.25 14.43 -16.77
CA PRO A 190 9.16 14.29 -17.89
C PRO A 190 9.71 12.86 -17.96
N GLY A 191 9.88 12.36 -19.18
CA GLY A 191 10.51 11.06 -19.43
C GLY A 191 11.97 11.04 -19.00
N PHE A 192 12.41 9.92 -18.39
CA PHE A 192 13.80 9.75 -18.01
C PHE A 192 14.74 9.78 -19.23
N ASN A 193 15.76 10.62 -19.18
CA ASN A 193 16.78 10.69 -20.22
C ASN A 193 18.18 10.78 -19.60
N LEU A 194 18.86 9.64 -19.59
CA LEU A 194 20.21 9.51 -19.03
C LEU A 194 21.24 10.39 -19.76
N GLU A 195 21.10 10.54 -21.08
CA GLU A 195 22.02 11.37 -21.88
C GLU A 195 21.91 12.83 -21.44
N LYS A 196 20.69 13.38 -21.28
CA LYS A 196 20.51 14.76 -20.81
C LYS A 196 21.12 14.97 -19.42
N SER A 197 20.90 14.04 -18.50
CA SER A 197 21.47 14.10 -17.15
C SER A 197 23.00 14.07 -17.14
N PHE A 198 23.60 13.26 -18.03
CA PHE A 198 25.05 13.20 -18.21
C PHE A 198 25.63 14.52 -18.73
N HIS A 199 24.99 15.15 -19.72
CA HIS A 199 25.45 16.44 -20.25
C HIS A 199 25.31 17.58 -19.22
N GLY A 200 24.37 17.46 -18.28
CA GLY A 200 24.22 18.39 -17.16
C GLY A 200 25.23 18.16 -16.02
N SER A 201 26.04 17.11 -16.06
CA SER A 201 27.02 16.79 -15.03
C SER A 201 28.45 17.21 -15.42
N ASN A 202 29.33 17.29 -14.43
CA ASN A 202 30.76 17.56 -14.62
C ASN A 202 31.61 16.60 -13.79
N ALA A 203 32.93 16.78 -13.79
CA ALA A 203 33.86 15.87 -13.10
C ALA A 203 33.74 15.90 -11.57
N CYS A 204 33.35 17.04 -10.98
CA CYS A 204 33.20 17.19 -9.53
C CYS A 204 31.76 16.93 -9.03
N LYS A 205 30.77 16.86 -9.93
CA LYS A 205 29.37 16.60 -9.60
C LYS A 205 29.02 15.12 -9.85
N PRO A 206 28.95 14.28 -8.82
CA PRO A 206 28.65 12.86 -8.99
C PRO A 206 27.24 12.64 -9.54
N LEU A 207 27.07 11.57 -10.30
CA LEU A 207 25.79 11.08 -10.82
C LEU A 207 25.27 9.99 -9.88
N ILE A 208 24.10 10.20 -9.29
CA ILE A 208 23.55 9.35 -8.23
C ILE A 208 22.26 8.71 -8.73
N PHE A 209 22.28 7.39 -8.89
CA PHE A 209 21.09 6.59 -9.11
C PHE A 209 20.46 6.20 -7.78
N VAL A 210 19.27 6.73 -7.54
CA VAL A 210 18.40 6.34 -6.43
C VAL A 210 17.48 5.24 -6.94
N LEU A 211 17.76 4.00 -6.55
CA LEU A 211 17.11 2.82 -7.08
C LEU A 211 15.91 2.42 -6.23
N SER A 212 14.80 2.04 -6.88
CA SER A 212 13.86 1.12 -6.24
C SER A 212 14.47 -0.27 -6.18
N SER A 213 14.04 -1.08 -5.22
CA SER A 213 14.50 -2.46 -5.16
C SER A 213 14.20 -3.23 -6.45
N GLY A 214 15.17 -4.03 -6.92
CA GLY A 214 15.07 -4.79 -8.18
C GLY A 214 15.39 -4.01 -9.45
N ALA A 215 15.65 -2.70 -9.37
CA ALA A 215 16.15 -1.91 -10.50
C ALA A 215 17.69 -1.92 -10.55
N ASP A 216 18.26 -2.01 -11.75
CA ASP A 216 19.70 -1.95 -11.98
C ASP A 216 20.02 -1.05 -13.20
N PRO A 217 20.77 0.06 -13.02
CA PRO A 217 21.12 0.99 -14.09
C PRO A 217 22.24 0.52 -15.00
N MET A 218 22.93 -0.58 -14.68
CA MET A 218 24.21 -0.91 -15.32
C MET A 218 24.10 -1.07 -16.84
N VAL A 219 23.01 -1.66 -17.33
CA VAL A 219 22.79 -1.84 -18.76
C VAL A 219 22.69 -0.49 -19.47
N GLU A 220 22.00 0.49 -18.87
CA GLU A 220 21.88 1.83 -19.45
C GLU A 220 23.20 2.61 -19.39
N VAL A 221 23.94 2.50 -18.28
CA VAL A 221 25.25 3.16 -18.12
C VAL A 221 26.28 2.60 -19.11
N ILE A 222 26.34 1.28 -19.30
CA ILE A 222 27.26 0.66 -20.26
C ILE A 222 26.91 1.08 -21.69
N ARG A 223 25.61 1.11 -22.03
CA ARG A 223 25.14 1.60 -23.33
C ARG A 223 25.51 3.08 -23.56
N LEU A 224 25.42 3.91 -22.53
CA LEU A 224 25.86 5.30 -22.61
C LEU A 224 27.38 5.39 -22.81
N ALA A 225 28.16 4.62 -22.05
CA ALA A 225 29.62 4.58 -22.18
C ALA A 225 30.04 4.22 -23.62
N GLN A 226 29.31 3.28 -24.25
CA GLN A 226 29.50 2.93 -25.66
C GLN A 226 29.24 4.08 -26.62
N LYS A 227 28.18 4.85 -26.41
CA LYS A 227 27.84 6.00 -27.25
C LYS A 227 28.82 7.16 -27.10
N VAL A 228 29.28 7.43 -25.88
CA VAL A 228 30.17 8.57 -25.55
C VAL A 228 31.64 8.25 -25.83
N GLY A 229 31.96 7.01 -26.24
CA GLY A 229 33.34 6.59 -26.55
C GLY A 229 34.17 6.25 -25.32
N MET A 230 33.54 6.02 -24.16
CA MET A 230 34.16 5.54 -22.91
C MET A 230 34.12 4.01 -22.81
N ASN A 231 34.19 3.34 -23.96
CA ASN A 231 34.27 1.88 -24.05
C ASN A 231 35.44 1.35 -23.24
N GLU A 232 35.15 0.42 -22.34
CA GLU A 232 36.15 -0.24 -21.47
C GLU A 232 36.96 0.72 -20.57
N ARG A 233 36.63 2.02 -20.54
CA ARG A 233 37.25 3.07 -19.71
C ARG A 233 36.43 3.37 -18.46
N TYR A 234 35.95 2.32 -17.82
CA TYR A 234 35.22 2.43 -16.57
C TYR A 234 35.62 1.32 -15.60
N THR A 235 35.60 1.64 -14.31
CA THR A 235 35.86 0.70 -13.22
C THR A 235 34.61 0.58 -12.37
N THR A 236 34.11 -0.65 -12.20
CA THR A 236 32.96 -0.93 -11.35
C THR A 236 33.41 -1.54 -10.02
N VAL A 237 32.91 -1.00 -8.90
CA VAL A 237 33.16 -1.52 -7.55
C VAL A 237 31.82 -1.68 -6.83
N SER A 238 31.44 -2.92 -6.54
CA SER A 238 30.27 -3.20 -5.71
C SER A 238 30.64 -3.05 -4.24
N LEU A 239 30.04 -2.05 -3.57
CA LEU A 239 30.32 -1.77 -2.17
C LEU A 239 29.65 -2.80 -1.26
N GLY A 240 30.43 -3.24 -0.29
CA GLY A 240 30.07 -4.21 0.74
C GLY A 240 31.16 -4.22 1.80
N GLN A 241 31.13 -5.20 2.71
CA GLN A 241 32.10 -5.27 3.80
C GLN A 241 33.54 -5.33 3.26
N GLY A 242 34.37 -4.36 3.64
CA GLY A 242 35.79 -4.29 3.28
C GLY A 242 36.13 -3.74 1.89
N GLN A 243 35.16 -3.32 1.07
CA GLN A 243 35.43 -2.81 -0.30
C GLN A 243 35.77 -1.32 -0.37
N GLY A 244 35.58 -0.56 0.72
CA GLY A 244 35.81 0.90 0.77
C GLY A 244 37.21 1.34 0.28
N PRO A 245 38.32 0.73 0.74
CA PRO A 245 39.65 1.09 0.27
C PRO A 245 39.87 0.87 -1.23
N LYS A 246 39.25 -0.16 -1.82
CA LYS A 246 39.30 -0.42 -3.26
C LYS A 246 38.54 0.66 -4.04
N ALA A 247 37.37 1.07 -3.53
CA ALA A 247 36.61 2.17 -4.10
C ALA A 247 37.39 3.50 -4.06
N GLY A 248 38.04 3.81 -2.93
CA GLY A 248 38.87 5.00 -2.80
C GLY A 248 40.04 5.05 -3.79
N ARG A 249 40.73 3.91 -4.00
CA ARG A 249 41.78 3.82 -5.04
C ARG A 249 41.22 4.01 -6.44
N ALA A 250 40.08 3.39 -6.75
CA ALA A 250 39.44 3.55 -8.05
C ALA A 250 39.05 5.00 -8.34
N ILE A 251 38.59 5.76 -7.33
CA ILE A 251 38.33 7.20 -7.46
C ILE A 251 39.62 7.95 -7.77
N SER A 252 40.70 7.74 -6.99
CA SER A 252 41.99 8.38 -7.21
C SER A 252 42.53 8.12 -8.63
N ASP A 253 42.58 6.85 -9.04
CA ASP A 253 43.03 6.44 -10.37
C ASP A 253 42.13 7.03 -11.47
N GLY A 254 40.82 7.12 -11.20
CA GLY A 254 39.86 7.72 -12.12
C GLY A 254 40.03 9.23 -12.27
N THR A 255 40.31 9.95 -11.19
CA THR A 255 40.52 11.40 -11.22
C THR A 255 41.77 11.81 -12.02
N GLU A 256 42.84 11.02 -11.94
CA GLU A 256 44.06 11.23 -12.72
C GLU A 256 43.90 10.74 -14.18
N GLY A 257 43.33 9.55 -14.36
CA GLY A 257 43.23 8.87 -15.65
C GLY A 257 42.04 9.27 -16.53
N GLY A 258 41.08 10.04 -16.00
CA GLY A 258 39.86 10.42 -16.72
C GLY A 258 38.91 9.25 -16.96
N LEU A 259 38.83 8.29 -16.03
CA LEU A 259 37.99 7.10 -16.14
C LEU A 259 36.61 7.32 -15.50
N TRP A 260 35.62 6.52 -15.87
CA TRP A 260 34.36 6.47 -15.12
C TRP A 260 34.49 5.50 -13.95
N VAL A 261 34.07 5.91 -12.76
CA VAL A 261 34.06 5.06 -11.57
C VAL A 261 32.62 4.82 -11.17
N ILE A 262 32.21 3.55 -11.16
CA ILE A 262 30.84 3.14 -10.84
C ILE A 262 30.85 2.41 -9.49
N LEU A 263 30.39 3.08 -8.45
CA LEU A 263 30.22 2.49 -7.12
C LEU A 263 28.79 1.99 -6.98
N GLN A 264 28.64 0.67 -6.81
CA GLN A 264 27.33 0.06 -6.66
C GLN A 264 26.99 -0.18 -5.21
N ASN A 265 25.70 -0.16 -4.86
CA ASN A 265 25.18 -0.54 -3.55
C ASN A 265 25.73 0.28 -2.38
N CYS A 266 25.85 1.60 -2.53
CA CYS A 266 26.40 2.48 -1.49
C CYS A 266 25.70 2.34 -0.13
N HIS A 267 24.38 2.13 -0.12
CA HIS A 267 23.59 1.84 1.08
C HIS A 267 24.06 0.61 1.90
N LEU A 268 24.83 -0.31 1.32
CA LEU A 268 25.39 -1.48 2.03
C LEU A 268 26.72 -1.18 2.74
N ALA A 269 27.29 0.02 2.58
CA ALA A 269 28.55 0.42 3.19
C ALA A 269 28.42 1.71 4.03
N PRO A 270 27.52 1.78 5.03
CA PRO A 270 27.26 2.99 5.80
C PRO A 270 28.50 3.51 6.53
N SER A 271 29.37 2.62 7.03
CA SER A 271 30.60 3.01 7.74
C SER A 271 31.65 3.70 6.86
N TRP A 272 31.57 3.55 5.54
CA TRP A 272 32.50 4.17 4.59
C TRP A 272 31.93 5.44 3.94
N MET A 273 30.63 5.70 4.08
CA MET A 273 29.97 6.88 3.51
C MET A 273 30.60 8.22 3.94
N PRO A 274 31.04 8.43 5.21
CA PRO A 274 31.73 9.66 5.59
C PRO A 274 33.07 9.85 4.86
N THR A 275 33.78 8.77 4.55
CA THR A 275 35.03 8.84 3.78
C THR A 275 34.76 9.22 2.33
N LEU A 276 33.69 8.68 1.74
CA LEU A 276 33.24 9.08 0.39
C LEU A 276 32.86 10.56 0.36
N GLU A 277 32.19 11.06 1.40
CA GLU A 277 31.83 12.48 1.53
C GLU A 277 33.04 13.40 1.41
N VAL A 278 34.07 13.14 2.22
CA VAL A 278 35.34 13.89 2.18
C VAL A 278 36.02 13.80 0.81
N MET A 279 36.08 12.59 0.21
CA MET A 279 36.69 12.41 -1.12
C MET A 279 35.99 13.21 -2.22
N VAL A 280 34.66 13.34 -2.15
CA VAL A 280 33.89 14.13 -3.13
C VAL A 280 34.07 15.62 -2.89
N GLU A 281 34.15 16.07 -1.63
CA GLU A 281 34.40 17.47 -1.29
C GLU A 281 35.81 17.95 -1.66
N GLU A 282 36.80 17.05 -1.64
CA GLU A 282 38.19 17.33 -2.04
C GLU A 282 38.41 17.38 -3.57
N LEU A 283 37.38 17.09 -4.39
CA LEU A 283 37.49 17.13 -5.85
C LEU A 283 37.68 18.57 -6.37
N ASP A 284 38.93 18.91 -6.65
CA ASP A 284 39.35 20.20 -7.17
C ASP A 284 39.13 20.29 -8.70
N PRO A 285 38.27 21.21 -9.19
CA PRO A 285 37.99 21.37 -10.63
C PRO A 285 39.24 21.61 -11.48
N ASP A 286 40.28 22.22 -10.92
CA ASP A 286 41.50 22.56 -11.66
C ASP A 286 42.48 21.37 -11.77
N LYS A 287 42.32 20.33 -10.96
CA LYS A 287 43.22 19.16 -10.91
C LYS A 287 42.60 17.89 -11.50
N VAL A 288 41.28 17.76 -11.43
CA VAL A 288 40.57 16.57 -11.88
C VAL A 288 40.45 16.56 -13.39
N ASN A 289 40.67 15.40 -14.01
CA ASN A 289 40.48 15.23 -15.44
C ASN A 289 39.02 15.48 -15.86
N GLU A 290 38.79 16.32 -16.87
CA GLU A 290 37.44 16.68 -17.34
C GLU A 290 36.57 15.49 -17.79
N GLN A 291 37.19 14.37 -18.20
CA GLN A 291 36.48 13.15 -18.63
C GLN A 291 36.06 12.25 -17.46
N PHE A 292 36.62 12.45 -16.26
CA PHE A 292 36.28 11.69 -15.06
C PHE A 292 34.79 11.85 -14.72
N ARG A 293 34.14 10.75 -14.36
CA ARG A 293 32.76 10.76 -13.85
C ARG A 293 32.60 9.74 -12.73
N LEU A 294 32.07 10.20 -11.60
CA LEU A 294 31.70 9.35 -10.48
C LEU A 294 30.21 9.01 -10.55
N TRP A 295 29.91 7.71 -10.64
CA TRP A 295 28.57 7.16 -10.66
C TRP A 295 28.33 6.40 -9.35
N LEU A 296 27.25 6.73 -8.65
CA LEU A 296 26.87 6.11 -7.38
C LEU A 296 25.51 5.45 -7.54
N THR A 297 25.36 4.18 -7.14
CA THR A 297 24.05 3.52 -7.08
C THR A 297 23.68 3.21 -5.63
N SER A 298 22.47 3.59 -5.23
CA SER A 298 22.00 3.34 -3.88
C SER A 298 20.48 3.22 -3.81
N MET A 299 20.00 2.32 -2.96
CA MET A 299 18.64 2.45 -2.43
C MET A 299 18.57 3.63 -1.43
N PRO A 300 17.38 4.18 -1.16
CA PRO A 300 17.22 5.20 -0.14
C PRO A 300 17.74 4.75 1.22
N SER A 301 18.60 5.56 1.82
CA SER A 301 19.25 5.31 3.12
C SER A 301 19.39 6.63 3.89
N SER A 302 19.23 6.58 5.21
CA SER A 302 19.50 7.70 6.12
C SER A 302 21.00 7.99 6.25
N GLU A 303 21.84 6.97 6.07
CA GLU A 303 23.29 7.04 6.26
C GLU A 303 24.04 7.58 5.04
N PHE A 304 23.34 7.87 3.94
CA PHE A 304 23.98 8.38 2.74
C PHE A 304 24.31 9.87 2.92
N PRO A 305 25.53 10.33 2.57
CA PRO A 305 25.98 11.67 2.90
C PRO A 305 25.12 12.77 2.29
N ILE A 306 24.74 13.75 3.10
CA ILE A 306 23.86 14.84 2.67
C ILE A 306 24.60 15.76 1.70
N SER A 307 25.89 16.06 1.93
CA SER A 307 26.64 16.97 1.05
C SER A 307 26.79 16.39 -0.36
N VAL A 308 27.07 15.09 -0.47
CA VAL A 308 27.12 14.35 -1.75
C VAL A 308 25.76 14.39 -2.45
N LEU A 309 24.66 14.22 -1.72
CA LEU A 309 23.32 14.36 -2.32
C LEU A 309 23.04 15.78 -2.77
N GLN A 310 23.41 16.80 -1.99
CA GLN A 310 23.17 18.19 -2.33
C GLN A 310 23.95 18.62 -3.58
N ASN A 311 25.20 18.17 -3.73
CA ASN A 311 26.09 18.53 -4.83
C ASN A 311 25.93 17.63 -6.07
N GLY A 312 25.50 16.38 -5.88
CA GLY A 312 25.33 15.41 -6.97
C GLY A 312 24.07 15.62 -7.81
N MET A 313 24.05 15.02 -9.00
CA MET A 313 22.89 14.90 -9.88
C MET A 313 22.15 13.61 -9.56
N LYS A 314 20.94 13.73 -9.01
CA LYS A 314 20.11 12.60 -8.58
C LYS A 314 19.16 12.16 -9.68
N MET A 315 19.06 10.85 -9.89
CA MET A 315 18.14 10.23 -10.84
C MET A 315 17.48 9.01 -10.22
N THR A 316 16.16 8.93 -10.28
CA THR A 316 15.45 7.72 -9.83
C THR A 316 15.24 6.74 -10.97
N ILE A 317 15.51 5.46 -10.70
CA ILE A 317 15.19 4.37 -11.63
C ILE A 317 14.25 3.41 -10.93
N GLU A 318 13.10 3.20 -11.55
CA GLU A 318 12.03 2.33 -11.08
C GLU A 318 11.57 1.39 -12.20
N PRO A 319 11.03 0.20 -11.88
CA PRO A 319 10.31 -0.59 -12.85
C PRO A 319 9.11 0.21 -13.40
N PRO A 320 8.79 0.06 -14.70
CA PRO A 320 7.68 0.79 -15.28
C PRO A 320 6.38 0.33 -14.61
N LYS A 321 5.46 1.27 -14.39
CA LYS A 321 4.13 0.97 -13.87
C LYS A 321 3.18 0.57 -14.99
N GLY A 322 2.28 -0.36 -14.68
CA GLY A 322 1.24 -0.84 -15.56
C GLY A 322 1.65 -2.10 -16.32
N LEU A 323 0.68 -2.99 -16.53
CA LEU A 323 0.87 -4.29 -17.18
C LEU A 323 1.47 -4.14 -18.58
N LYS A 324 0.95 -3.18 -19.37
CA LYS A 324 1.42 -2.88 -20.72
C LYS A 324 2.90 -2.49 -20.74
N SER A 325 3.30 -1.57 -19.89
CA SER A 325 4.66 -1.04 -19.86
C SER A 325 5.66 -2.11 -19.42
N ASN A 326 5.30 -2.94 -18.43
CA ASN A 326 6.11 -4.09 -18.01
C ASN A 326 6.26 -5.14 -19.13
N LEU A 327 5.17 -5.47 -19.82
CA LEU A 327 5.22 -6.38 -20.97
C LEU A 327 6.09 -5.84 -22.11
N LEU A 328 5.95 -4.55 -22.46
CA LEU A 328 6.79 -3.91 -23.49
C LEU A 328 8.27 -3.99 -23.11
N ARG A 329 8.61 -3.64 -21.87
CA ARG A 329 9.99 -3.75 -21.36
C ARG A 329 10.51 -5.18 -21.45
N ALA A 330 9.72 -6.16 -20.99
CA ALA A 330 10.11 -7.57 -20.96
C ALA A 330 10.35 -8.15 -22.36
N PHE A 331 9.55 -7.77 -23.36
CA PHE A 331 9.72 -8.22 -24.75
C PHE A 331 10.77 -7.43 -25.53
N SER A 332 10.90 -6.12 -25.30
CA SER A 332 11.95 -5.31 -25.92
C SER A 332 13.35 -5.64 -25.39
N SER A 333 13.46 -6.33 -24.26
CA SER A 333 14.75 -6.79 -23.73
C SER A 333 15.19 -8.15 -24.28
N ILE A 334 14.34 -8.86 -25.02
CA ILE A 334 14.66 -10.18 -25.60
C ILE A 334 15.46 -9.95 -26.88
N ASP A 335 16.57 -10.67 -27.01
CA ASP A 335 17.37 -10.69 -28.23
C ASP A 335 16.56 -11.33 -29.39
N PRO A 336 16.33 -10.61 -30.51
CA PRO A 336 15.60 -11.13 -31.66
C PRO A 336 16.21 -12.42 -32.25
N ASP A 337 17.54 -12.52 -32.28
CA ASP A 337 18.24 -13.67 -32.86
C ASP A 337 18.05 -14.89 -31.96
N TRP A 338 18.22 -14.70 -30.65
CA TRP A 338 17.95 -15.75 -29.66
C TRP A 338 16.49 -16.23 -29.73
N PHE A 339 15.53 -15.32 -29.89
CA PHE A 339 14.10 -15.66 -29.98
C PHE A 339 13.77 -16.44 -31.26
N ALA A 340 14.40 -16.10 -32.39
CA ALA A 340 14.20 -16.81 -33.65
C ALA A 340 14.79 -18.24 -33.59
N GLU A 341 15.97 -18.38 -33.00
CA GLU A 341 16.72 -19.65 -32.92
C GLU A 341 16.29 -20.57 -31.77
N ALA A 342 15.52 -20.06 -30.80
CA ALA A 342 15.08 -20.84 -29.65
C ALA A 342 14.25 -22.08 -30.05
N CYS A 343 14.58 -23.21 -29.42
CA CYS A 343 14.00 -24.55 -29.62
C CYS A 343 14.15 -25.09 -31.05
N THR A 344 15.02 -26.08 -31.26
CA THR A 344 15.27 -26.66 -32.60
C THR A 344 14.58 -28.01 -32.86
N ARG A 345 14.04 -28.65 -31.81
CA ARG A 345 13.54 -30.04 -31.86
C ARG A 345 12.38 -30.28 -32.84
N SER A 346 11.38 -29.41 -32.85
CA SER A 346 10.21 -29.54 -33.74
C SER A 346 9.46 -28.22 -33.90
N THR A 347 8.63 -28.11 -34.94
CA THR A 347 7.75 -26.95 -35.16
C THR A 347 6.73 -26.77 -34.02
N GLU A 348 6.22 -27.87 -33.46
CA GLU A 348 5.31 -27.84 -32.31
C GLU A 348 6.00 -27.35 -31.04
N CYS A 349 7.25 -27.76 -30.80
CA CYS A 349 8.08 -27.27 -29.70
C CYS A 349 8.33 -25.76 -29.84
N LYS A 350 8.64 -25.28 -31.05
CA LYS A 350 8.80 -23.85 -31.36
C LYS A 350 7.53 -23.03 -31.09
N GLN A 351 6.36 -23.55 -31.43
CA GLN A 351 5.08 -22.92 -31.17
C GLN A 351 4.76 -22.88 -29.68
N THR A 352 4.92 -24.02 -29.01
CA THR A 352 4.70 -24.18 -27.57
C THR A 352 5.58 -23.24 -26.77
N PHE A 353 6.88 -23.19 -27.06
CA PHE A 353 7.83 -22.31 -26.38
C PHE A 353 7.40 -20.84 -26.45
N ARG A 354 7.05 -20.34 -27.64
CA ARG A 354 6.72 -18.92 -27.82
C ARG A 354 5.40 -18.54 -27.13
N LYS A 355 4.38 -19.39 -27.21
CA LYS A 355 3.12 -19.17 -26.50
C LYS A 355 3.30 -19.22 -24.98
N MET A 356 4.04 -20.20 -24.46
CA MET A 356 4.33 -20.29 -23.03
C MET A 356 5.26 -19.18 -22.55
N LEU A 357 6.21 -18.72 -23.38
CA LEU A 357 7.07 -17.59 -23.09
C LEU A 357 6.24 -16.30 -22.96
N PHE A 358 5.27 -16.09 -23.85
CA PHE A 358 4.32 -14.99 -23.69
C PHE A 358 3.53 -15.11 -22.38
N GLY A 359 3.02 -16.30 -22.06
CA GLY A 359 2.37 -16.58 -20.78
C GLY A 359 3.26 -16.29 -19.56
N LEU A 360 4.55 -16.64 -19.62
CA LEU A 360 5.53 -16.37 -18.56
C LEU A 360 5.81 -14.86 -18.39
N CYS A 361 6.00 -14.13 -19.49
CA CYS A 361 6.20 -12.68 -19.45
C CYS A 361 4.95 -11.96 -18.93
N PHE A 362 3.76 -12.42 -19.33
CA PHE A 362 2.50 -11.90 -18.80
C PHE A 362 2.35 -12.20 -17.31
N PHE A 363 2.65 -13.43 -16.89
CA PHE A 363 2.67 -13.81 -15.48
C PHE A 363 3.63 -12.93 -14.67
N HIS A 364 4.85 -12.69 -15.16
CA HIS A 364 5.83 -11.81 -14.52
C HIS A 364 5.29 -10.38 -14.33
N ALA A 365 4.72 -9.79 -15.39
CA ALA A 365 4.12 -8.46 -15.32
C ALA A 365 2.90 -8.44 -14.38
N LEU A 366 2.09 -9.51 -14.38
CA LEU A 366 0.92 -9.66 -13.50
C LEU A 366 1.34 -9.67 -12.02
N ILE A 367 2.31 -10.49 -11.62
CA ILE A 367 2.70 -10.61 -10.21
C ILE A 367 3.36 -9.34 -9.67
N GLN A 368 4.06 -8.58 -10.52
CA GLN A 368 4.64 -7.28 -10.18
C GLN A 368 3.55 -6.23 -9.94
N GLU A 369 2.62 -6.08 -10.89
CA GLU A 369 1.54 -5.10 -10.78
C GLU A 369 0.54 -5.44 -9.69
N ARG A 370 0.39 -6.72 -9.35
CA ARG A 370 -0.50 -7.16 -8.27
C ARG A 370 -0.09 -6.57 -6.89
N CYS A 371 1.17 -6.15 -6.70
CA CYS A 371 1.61 -5.44 -5.49
C CYS A 371 0.92 -4.07 -5.28
N THR A 372 0.35 -3.47 -6.33
CA THR A 372 -0.35 -2.17 -6.25
C THR A 372 -1.66 -2.25 -5.47
N TYR A 373 -2.26 -3.44 -5.38
CA TYR A 373 -3.53 -3.66 -4.68
C TYR A 373 -3.37 -3.98 -3.19
N GLY A 374 -2.16 -3.80 -2.63
CA GLY A 374 -1.89 -4.05 -1.22
C GLY A 374 -2.21 -5.50 -0.80
N PRO A 375 -2.81 -5.71 0.40
CA PRO A 375 -3.14 -7.03 0.93
C PRO A 375 -4.11 -7.89 0.09
N LEU A 376 -4.91 -7.29 -0.79
CA LEU A 376 -5.75 -8.01 -1.75
C LEU A 376 -4.90 -8.67 -2.85
N GLY A 377 -3.81 -7.99 -3.23
CA GLY A 377 -2.82 -8.52 -4.16
C GLY A 377 -1.94 -9.56 -3.49
N TRP A 378 -1.14 -9.11 -2.52
CA TRP A 378 -0.21 -9.93 -1.74
C TRP A 378 -0.25 -9.50 -0.28
N ASN A 379 -0.26 -10.45 0.66
CA ASN A 379 -0.19 -10.11 2.08
C ASN A 379 1.12 -9.36 2.39
N ILE A 380 2.22 -9.76 1.75
CA ILE A 380 3.52 -9.11 1.83
C ILE A 380 3.88 -8.55 0.44
N PRO A 381 4.31 -7.28 0.32
CA PRO A 381 4.72 -6.71 -0.96
C PRO A 381 6.06 -7.31 -1.42
N TYR A 382 6.00 -8.42 -2.16
CA TYR A 382 7.18 -9.06 -2.74
C TYR A 382 7.74 -8.26 -3.90
N GLN A 383 9.04 -8.46 -4.14
CA GLN A 383 9.76 -7.81 -5.22
C GLN A 383 10.28 -8.88 -6.17
N PHE A 384 9.55 -9.06 -7.26
CA PHE A 384 9.90 -9.97 -8.33
C PHE A 384 10.83 -9.27 -9.33
N SER A 385 11.94 -9.90 -9.63
CA SER A 385 13.05 -9.30 -10.37
C SER A 385 13.22 -9.89 -11.76
N GLU A 386 13.90 -9.13 -12.62
CA GLU A 386 14.21 -9.53 -13.99
C GLU A 386 15.06 -10.84 -14.07
N PRO A 387 16.06 -11.07 -13.21
CA PRO A 387 16.75 -12.36 -13.15
C PRO A 387 15.83 -13.56 -12.92
N ASP A 388 14.77 -13.41 -12.11
CA ASP A 388 13.82 -14.50 -11.86
C ASP A 388 13.13 -14.91 -13.16
N ARG A 389 12.78 -13.92 -14.01
CA ARG A 389 12.20 -14.14 -15.34
C ARG A 389 13.20 -14.81 -16.28
N GLN A 390 14.43 -14.31 -16.35
CA GLN A 390 15.47 -14.86 -17.23
C GLN A 390 15.75 -16.34 -16.94
N ILE A 391 15.87 -16.72 -15.66
CA ILE A 391 16.06 -18.12 -15.26
C ILE A 391 14.85 -18.97 -15.68
N CYS A 392 13.62 -18.48 -15.46
CA CYS A 392 12.41 -19.18 -15.90
C CYS A 392 12.35 -19.36 -17.43
N MET A 393 12.81 -18.37 -18.20
CA MET A 393 12.88 -18.44 -19.66
C MET A 393 13.87 -19.50 -20.14
N MET A 394 15.06 -19.54 -19.54
CA MET A 394 16.08 -20.54 -19.85
C MET A 394 15.59 -21.95 -19.50
N GLN A 395 15.00 -22.13 -18.32
CA GLN A 395 14.44 -23.42 -17.90
C GLN A 395 13.29 -23.85 -18.80
N LEU A 396 12.39 -22.94 -19.20
CA LEU A 396 11.32 -23.25 -20.14
C LEU A 396 11.86 -23.82 -21.45
N ARG A 397 12.92 -23.20 -22.01
CA ARG A 397 13.59 -23.70 -23.21
C ARG A 397 14.18 -25.10 -22.97
N MET A 398 14.95 -25.27 -21.89
CA MET A 398 15.60 -26.54 -21.56
C MET A 398 14.59 -27.69 -21.43
N PHE A 399 13.52 -27.49 -20.64
CA PHE A 399 12.51 -28.52 -20.43
C PHE A 399 11.78 -28.92 -21.71
N LEU A 400 11.52 -27.99 -22.63
CA LEU A 400 10.86 -28.27 -23.91
C LEU A 400 11.78 -28.91 -24.96
N GLU A 401 13.09 -28.68 -24.86
CA GLU A 401 14.11 -29.33 -25.69
C GLU A 401 14.39 -30.76 -25.22
N GLU A 402 14.44 -31.01 -23.91
CA GLU A 402 14.79 -32.32 -23.33
C GLU A 402 13.62 -33.32 -23.29
N ASN A 403 12.37 -32.85 -23.23
CA ASN A 403 11.19 -33.72 -23.06
C ASN A 403 10.35 -33.78 -24.34
N ASP A 404 9.82 -34.97 -24.65
CA ASP A 404 8.93 -35.15 -25.81
C ASP A 404 7.59 -34.43 -25.65
N SER A 405 7.04 -34.47 -24.45
CA SER A 405 5.79 -33.80 -24.05
C SER A 405 6.06 -32.68 -23.05
N VAL A 406 5.15 -31.70 -22.97
CA VAL A 406 5.31 -30.53 -22.11
C VAL A 406 5.17 -30.93 -20.63
N PRO A 407 6.22 -30.78 -19.79
CA PRO A 407 6.17 -31.20 -18.39
C PRO A 407 5.55 -30.10 -17.52
N TYR A 408 4.23 -29.88 -17.64
CA TYR A 408 3.52 -28.78 -16.95
C TYR A 408 3.73 -28.77 -15.43
N ALA A 409 3.71 -29.94 -14.78
CA ALA A 409 3.90 -30.03 -13.33
C ALA A 409 5.29 -29.56 -12.90
N ALA A 410 6.34 -29.98 -13.63
CA ALA A 410 7.70 -29.54 -13.39
C ALA A 410 7.82 -28.04 -13.64
N LEU A 411 7.40 -27.55 -14.81
CA LEU A 411 7.46 -26.12 -15.17
C LEU A 411 6.74 -25.22 -14.15
N ARG A 412 5.57 -25.64 -13.65
CA ARG A 412 4.85 -24.91 -12.61
C ARG A 412 5.62 -24.88 -11.29
N TYR A 413 6.18 -26.01 -10.87
CA TYR A 413 6.99 -26.08 -9.67
C TYR A 413 8.25 -25.21 -9.80
N THR A 414 9.04 -25.35 -10.87
CA THR A 414 10.27 -24.58 -11.01
C THR A 414 10.02 -23.08 -11.06
N ALA A 415 8.98 -22.64 -11.78
CA ALA A 415 8.66 -21.22 -11.87
C ALA A 415 8.01 -20.67 -10.59
N ALA A 416 6.88 -21.23 -10.13
CA ALA A 416 6.11 -20.66 -9.01
C ALA A 416 6.66 -21.04 -7.63
N GLU A 417 7.22 -22.24 -7.45
CA GLU A 417 7.73 -22.70 -6.14
C GLU A 417 9.21 -22.38 -5.94
N ALA A 418 10.06 -22.67 -6.94
CA ALA A 418 11.51 -22.54 -6.78
C ALA A 418 12.00 -21.12 -7.10
N ASN A 419 11.71 -20.59 -8.29
CA ASN A 419 12.27 -19.31 -8.74
C ASN A 419 11.55 -18.12 -8.09
N TYR A 420 10.26 -17.91 -8.43
CA TYR A 420 9.49 -16.81 -7.83
C TYR A 420 9.10 -17.11 -6.38
N GLY A 421 8.75 -18.36 -6.08
CA GLY A 421 8.37 -18.81 -4.74
C GLY A 421 9.48 -18.72 -3.71
N GLY A 422 10.76 -18.73 -4.13
CA GLY A 422 11.90 -18.49 -3.24
C GLY A 422 11.88 -17.10 -2.57
N ARG A 423 11.11 -16.15 -3.11
CA ARG A 423 10.90 -14.82 -2.51
C ARG A 423 9.63 -14.74 -1.65
N VAL A 424 8.73 -15.70 -1.80
CA VAL A 424 7.39 -15.68 -1.18
C VAL A 424 7.46 -16.41 0.16
N THR A 425 7.25 -15.67 1.25
CA THR A 425 7.41 -16.20 2.61
C THR A 425 6.08 -16.62 3.24
N ASP A 426 4.97 -15.97 2.88
CA ASP A 426 3.64 -16.30 3.39
C ASP A 426 3.04 -17.52 2.66
N VAL A 427 2.43 -18.43 3.42
CA VAL A 427 1.85 -19.68 2.89
C VAL A 427 0.65 -19.41 1.98
N HIS A 428 -0.18 -18.41 2.30
CA HIS A 428 -1.36 -18.08 1.49
C HIS A 428 -0.96 -17.36 0.19
N ASP A 429 0.06 -16.51 0.24
CA ASP A 429 0.66 -15.92 -0.96
C ASP A 429 1.32 -17.00 -1.84
N ARG A 430 2.05 -17.95 -1.23
CA ARG A 430 2.65 -19.09 -1.94
C ARG A 430 1.59 -19.96 -2.63
N ARG A 431 0.44 -20.14 -1.99
CA ARG A 431 -0.73 -20.78 -2.63
C ARG A 431 -1.27 -19.95 -3.79
N CYS A 432 -1.38 -18.63 -3.64
CA CYS A 432 -1.89 -17.72 -4.66
C CYS A 432 -1.01 -17.70 -5.93
N ILE A 433 0.31 -17.59 -5.79
CA ILE A 433 1.24 -17.53 -6.94
C ILE A 433 1.18 -18.80 -7.79
N ASN A 434 1.06 -19.96 -7.17
CA ASN A 434 0.86 -21.23 -7.88
C ASN A 434 -0.45 -21.25 -8.68
N PHE A 435 -1.55 -20.80 -8.06
CA PHE A 435 -2.85 -20.73 -8.73
C PHE A 435 -2.86 -19.74 -9.88
N LEU A 436 -2.16 -18.62 -9.78
CA LEU A 436 -1.98 -17.66 -10.87
C LEU A 436 -1.23 -18.31 -12.05
N LEU A 437 -0.10 -18.98 -11.79
CA LEU A 437 0.70 -19.60 -12.85
C LEU A 437 -0.07 -20.68 -13.62
N THR A 438 -1.01 -21.36 -12.98
CA THR A 438 -1.79 -22.43 -13.64
C THR A 438 -2.67 -21.96 -14.81
N ASP A 439 -2.95 -20.65 -14.95
CA ASP A 439 -3.63 -20.11 -16.14
C ASP A 439 -2.68 -20.02 -17.34
N PHE A 440 -1.41 -19.72 -17.10
CA PHE A 440 -0.42 -19.51 -18.16
C PHE A 440 0.27 -20.81 -18.57
N TYR A 441 0.61 -21.65 -17.60
CA TYR A 441 1.20 -22.96 -17.87
C TYR A 441 0.13 -24.04 -17.86
N CYS A 442 -0.71 -24.05 -18.89
CA CYS A 442 -1.76 -25.05 -19.10
C CYS A 442 -1.80 -25.55 -20.55
N PRO A 443 -2.41 -26.71 -20.83
CA PRO A 443 -2.59 -27.18 -22.21
C PRO A 443 -3.44 -26.25 -23.07
N GLU A 444 -4.31 -25.45 -22.45
CA GLU A 444 -5.24 -24.57 -23.16
C GLU A 444 -4.56 -23.37 -23.81
N ILE A 445 -3.42 -22.90 -23.28
CA ILE A 445 -2.67 -21.76 -23.85
C ILE A 445 -2.27 -21.99 -25.31
N LEU A 446 -2.13 -23.24 -25.72
CA LEU A 446 -1.76 -23.61 -27.09
C LEU A 446 -2.90 -23.32 -28.09
N LYS A 447 -4.15 -23.19 -27.63
CA LYS A 447 -5.30 -22.83 -28.45
C LYS A 447 -5.37 -21.31 -28.61
N ASP A 448 -5.60 -20.81 -29.83
CA ASP A 448 -5.71 -19.36 -30.11
C ASP A 448 -6.96 -18.72 -29.47
N ASP A 449 -7.99 -19.52 -29.19
CA ASP A 449 -9.22 -19.09 -28.53
C ASP A 449 -9.07 -18.89 -27.02
N TYR A 450 -7.96 -19.35 -26.42
CA TYR A 450 -7.76 -19.25 -24.98
C TYR A 450 -7.49 -17.80 -24.55
N LYS A 451 -8.31 -17.30 -23.63
CA LYS A 451 -8.21 -15.95 -23.07
C LYS A 451 -7.81 -16.01 -21.60
N PHE A 452 -6.96 -15.10 -21.18
CA PHE A 452 -6.47 -14.99 -19.80
C PHE A 452 -7.47 -14.30 -18.86
N SER A 453 -8.38 -13.48 -19.42
CA SER A 453 -9.40 -12.74 -18.67
C SER A 453 -10.81 -12.94 -19.24
N PRO A 454 -11.85 -12.69 -18.43
CA PRO A 454 -13.25 -12.70 -18.90
C PRO A 454 -13.55 -11.69 -20.01
N SER A 455 -12.90 -10.51 -20.03
CA SER A 455 -13.07 -9.53 -21.12
C SER A 455 -12.58 -9.98 -22.49
N GLY A 456 -11.76 -11.03 -22.57
CA GLY A 456 -11.22 -11.52 -23.83
C GLY A 456 -10.15 -10.62 -24.48
N VAL A 457 -9.80 -9.50 -23.84
CA VAL A 457 -8.76 -8.56 -24.31
C VAL A 457 -7.37 -9.16 -24.16
N TYR A 458 -7.13 -9.94 -23.09
CA TYR A 458 -5.83 -10.50 -22.77
C TYR A 458 -5.74 -11.97 -23.20
N TYR A 459 -4.82 -12.28 -24.12
CA TYR A 459 -4.52 -13.61 -24.62
C TYR A 459 -3.06 -13.73 -25.10
N ALA A 460 -2.62 -14.96 -25.37
CA ALA A 460 -1.35 -15.23 -26.06
C ALA A 460 -1.54 -15.09 -27.58
N PRO A 461 -0.78 -14.21 -28.27
CA PRO A 461 -0.86 -14.08 -29.72
C PRO A 461 -0.59 -15.39 -30.47
N ALA A 462 -1.09 -15.47 -31.71
CA ALA A 462 -0.81 -16.58 -32.61
C ALA A 462 0.70 -16.70 -32.87
N TYR A 463 1.13 -17.90 -33.26
CA TYR A 463 2.54 -18.17 -33.51
C TYR A 463 3.12 -17.25 -34.58
N SER A 464 4.19 -16.54 -34.22
CA SER A 464 5.06 -15.80 -35.12
C SER A 464 6.53 -16.12 -34.83
N VAL A 465 7.35 -16.12 -35.89
CA VAL A 465 8.81 -16.28 -35.82
C VAL A 465 9.48 -15.01 -35.30
N SER A 466 8.97 -13.83 -35.68
CA SER A 466 9.52 -12.53 -35.27
C SER A 466 8.82 -11.99 -34.01
N LEU A 467 9.52 -11.12 -33.28
CA LEU A 467 9.04 -10.48 -32.05
C LEU A 467 8.01 -9.38 -32.30
N GLU A 468 8.06 -8.73 -33.47
CA GLU A 468 7.27 -7.55 -33.81
C GLU A 468 5.76 -7.74 -33.62
N PRO A 469 5.12 -8.84 -34.06
CA PRO A 469 3.68 -9.04 -33.85
C PRO A 469 3.28 -9.12 -32.38
N TYR A 470 4.15 -9.66 -31.51
CA TYR A 470 3.90 -9.69 -30.07
C TYR A 470 3.98 -8.28 -29.49
N ILE A 471 4.97 -7.48 -29.91
CA ILE A 471 5.13 -6.09 -29.46
C ILE A 471 3.96 -5.22 -29.94
N GLU A 472 3.50 -5.40 -31.17
CA GLU A 472 2.34 -4.67 -31.72
C GLU A 472 1.06 -4.98 -30.95
N TYR A 473 0.81 -6.25 -30.63
CA TYR A 473 -0.28 -6.64 -29.75
C TYR A 473 -0.16 -6.01 -28.37
N ILE A 474 1.03 -6.02 -27.74
CA ILE A 474 1.21 -5.37 -26.44
C ILE A 474 0.95 -3.85 -26.55
N ARG A 475 1.32 -3.21 -27.67
CA ARG A 475 1.05 -1.78 -27.91
C ARG A 475 -0.45 -1.49 -28.06
N SER A 476 -1.27 -2.43 -28.52
CA SER A 476 -2.72 -2.25 -28.62
C SER A 476 -3.46 -2.42 -27.29
N LEU A 477 -2.82 -2.98 -26.26
CA LEU A 477 -3.41 -3.14 -24.94
C LEU A 477 -3.77 -1.79 -24.29
N PRO A 478 -4.84 -1.75 -23.45
CA PRO A 478 -5.24 -0.55 -22.74
C PRO A 478 -4.18 -0.10 -21.72
N ILE A 479 -4.03 1.22 -21.59
CA ILE A 479 -3.09 1.85 -20.64
C ILE A 479 -3.56 1.60 -19.21
N ASN A 480 -4.86 1.75 -18.95
CA ASN A 480 -5.49 1.43 -17.67
C ASN A 480 -6.08 0.02 -17.73
N GLN A 481 -5.54 -0.89 -16.92
CA GLN A 481 -6.02 -2.27 -16.89
C GLN A 481 -7.13 -2.45 -15.87
N MET A 482 -8.11 -3.30 -16.19
CA MET A 482 -9.15 -3.69 -15.25
C MET A 482 -8.63 -4.76 -14.28
N PRO A 483 -9.09 -4.78 -13.02
CA PRO A 483 -8.64 -5.74 -11.99
C PRO A 483 -8.79 -7.20 -12.39
N GLU A 484 -9.73 -7.51 -13.29
CA GLU A 484 -9.95 -8.85 -13.82
C GLU A 484 -8.69 -9.44 -14.47
N ALA A 485 -7.80 -8.61 -15.04
CA ALA A 485 -6.55 -9.04 -15.65
C ALA A 485 -5.58 -9.66 -14.63
N PHE A 486 -5.74 -9.28 -13.36
CA PHE A 486 -4.95 -9.77 -12.22
C PHE A 486 -5.70 -10.83 -11.40
N GLY A 487 -6.88 -11.25 -11.87
CA GLY A 487 -7.77 -12.17 -11.15
C GLY A 487 -8.53 -11.52 -10.00
N LEU A 488 -8.59 -10.19 -9.91
CA LEU A 488 -9.23 -9.44 -8.84
C LEU A 488 -10.62 -8.91 -9.23
N HIS A 489 -11.46 -8.62 -8.22
CA HIS A 489 -12.77 -7.98 -8.41
C HIS A 489 -12.62 -6.49 -8.74
N ALA A 490 -13.61 -5.88 -9.41
CA ALA A 490 -13.58 -4.46 -9.80
C ALA A 490 -13.35 -3.50 -8.62
N ASN A 491 -13.85 -3.84 -7.43
CA ASN A 491 -13.65 -3.07 -6.20
C ASN A 491 -12.17 -2.92 -5.81
N ALA A 492 -11.28 -3.80 -6.27
CA ALA A 492 -9.85 -3.70 -5.97
C ALA A 492 -9.25 -2.38 -6.47
N ASN A 493 -9.71 -1.85 -7.61
CA ASN A 493 -9.30 -0.53 -8.08
C ASN A 493 -9.71 0.59 -7.11
N LEU A 494 -10.89 0.48 -6.51
CA LEU A 494 -11.37 1.45 -5.52
C LEU A 494 -10.48 1.42 -4.28
N VAL A 495 -10.15 0.23 -3.77
CA VAL A 495 -9.26 0.07 -2.60
C VAL A 495 -7.88 0.65 -2.88
N ALA A 496 -7.30 0.34 -4.05
CA ALA A 496 -6.00 0.86 -4.46
C ALA A 496 -6.01 2.39 -4.57
N ALA A 497 -7.02 2.97 -5.22
CA ALA A 497 -7.15 4.41 -5.39
C ALA A 497 -7.38 5.16 -4.06
N ILE A 498 -8.20 4.60 -3.16
CA ILE A 498 -8.41 5.15 -1.80
C ILE A 498 -7.09 5.13 -1.03
N SER A 499 -6.37 4.00 -1.05
CA SER A 499 -5.09 3.85 -0.35
C SER A 499 -4.04 4.84 -0.87
N GLU A 500 -3.95 5.01 -2.19
CA GLU A 500 -3.04 5.96 -2.81
C GLU A 500 -3.38 7.41 -2.44
N ALA A 501 -4.67 7.79 -2.48
CA ALA A 501 -5.14 9.11 -2.08
C ALA A 501 -4.79 9.41 -0.60
N MET A 502 -5.10 8.48 0.30
CA MET A 502 -4.83 8.63 1.74
C MET A 502 -3.34 8.70 2.04
N ARG A 503 -2.51 7.91 1.34
CA ARG A 503 -1.06 7.98 1.46
C ARG A 503 -0.51 9.33 1.00
N LEU A 504 -1.01 9.85 -0.12
CA LEU A 504 -0.58 11.15 -0.65
C LEU A 504 -0.94 12.27 0.33
N LEU A 505 -2.21 12.34 0.76
CA LEU A 505 -2.67 13.35 1.71
C LEU A 505 -1.94 13.27 3.06
N GLY A 506 -1.79 12.05 3.61
CA GLY A 506 -1.10 11.83 4.88
C GLY A 506 0.39 12.22 4.85
N THR A 507 1.05 12.05 3.70
CA THR A 507 2.45 12.48 3.49
C THR A 507 2.53 14.00 3.31
N ALA A 508 1.62 14.57 2.52
CA ALA A 508 1.53 16.01 2.31
C ALA A 508 1.23 16.78 3.62
N ALA A 509 0.39 16.19 4.50
CA ALA A 509 0.11 16.70 5.83
C ALA A 509 1.36 16.70 6.72
N ALA A 510 2.16 15.63 6.69
CA ALA A 510 3.40 15.51 7.46
C ALA A 510 4.49 16.53 7.04
N LEU A 511 4.40 17.04 5.80
CA LEU A 511 5.32 18.05 5.26
C LEU A 511 4.90 19.50 5.61
N GLN A 512 3.72 19.73 6.18
CA GLN A 512 3.29 21.09 6.53
C GLN A 512 4.02 21.63 7.77
N PRO A 513 4.36 22.93 7.82
CA PRO A 513 5.00 23.53 8.98
C PRO A 513 4.06 23.53 10.18
N ARG A 514 4.56 23.01 11.31
CA ARG A 514 3.79 22.82 12.56
C ARG A 514 3.42 24.13 13.27
N THR A 515 4.13 25.21 12.97
CA THR A 515 4.05 26.51 13.68
C THR A 515 3.40 27.65 12.87
N GLY A 516 2.87 27.37 11.68
CA GLY A 516 2.28 28.40 10.81
C GLY A 516 0.78 28.54 10.97
N GLY A 517 0.31 29.33 11.94
CA GLY A 517 -1.13 29.64 12.04
C GLY A 517 -1.57 30.41 13.29
N GLY A 518 -1.09 31.65 13.45
CA GLY A 518 -1.60 32.60 14.46
C GLY A 518 -2.98 33.17 14.11
N GLY A 519 -3.96 32.32 13.81
CA GLY A 519 -5.31 32.74 13.41
C GLY A 519 -6.37 32.20 14.36
N GLY A 520 -6.83 33.05 15.30
CA GLY A 520 -8.16 33.11 15.94
C GLY A 520 -8.93 31.87 16.43
N GLY A 521 -8.44 30.64 16.22
CA GLY A 521 -9.03 29.40 16.71
C GLY A 521 -8.50 29.00 18.09
N ALA A 522 -9.13 28.00 18.71
CA ALA A 522 -8.62 27.39 19.93
C ALA A 522 -7.14 27.01 19.75
N SER A 523 -6.31 27.25 20.77
CA SER A 523 -4.89 26.89 20.68
C SER A 523 -4.77 25.38 20.50
N GLN A 524 -3.69 24.90 19.87
CA GLN A 524 -3.44 23.46 19.73
C GLN A 524 -3.48 22.76 21.09
N ASP A 525 -2.98 23.44 22.12
CA ASP A 525 -3.01 23.01 23.50
C ASP A 525 -4.43 22.85 24.05
N ASP A 526 -5.35 23.78 23.73
CA ASP A 526 -6.76 23.67 24.14
C ASP A 526 -7.44 22.46 23.50
N VAL A 527 -7.18 22.20 22.22
CA VAL A 527 -7.73 21.04 21.50
C VAL A 527 -7.22 19.73 22.11
N VAL A 528 -5.92 19.65 22.40
CA VAL A 528 -5.31 18.50 23.05
C VAL A 528 -5.90 18.29 24.45
N MET A 529 -6.09 19.38 25.20
CA MET A 529 -6.63 19.37 26.55
C MET A 529 -8.10 18.91 26.59
N GLU A 530 -8.94 19.37 25.66
CA GLU A 530 -10.34 18.97 25.53
C GLU A 530 -10.44 17.49 25.14
N ALA A 531 -9.75 17.07 24.07
CA ALA A 531 -9.77 15.69 23.59
C ALA A 531 -9.23 14.71 24.64
N ALA A 532 -8.11 15.05 25.31
CA ALA A 532 -7.55 14.20 26.36
C ALA A 532 -8.48 14.09 27.58
N THR A 533 -9.27 15.12 27.87
CA THR A 533 -10.28 15.06 28.95
C THR A 533 -11.43 14.14 28.56
N LYS A 534 -11.97 14.32 27.36
CA LYS A 534 -13.02 13.46 26.82
C LYS A 534 -12.62 11.97 26.81
N TYR A 535 -11.47 11.63 26.24
CA TYR A 535 -11.01 10.23 26.19
C TYR A 535 -10.75 9.64 27.58
N LEU A 536 -10.31 10.45 28.54
CA LEU A 536 -10.08 9.99 29.91
C LEU A 536 -11.40 9.74 30.67
N GLU A 537 -12.48 10.41 30.30
CA GLU A 537 -13.83 10.16 30.82
C GLU A 537 -14.48 8.93 30.16
N GLU A 538 -14.27 8.74 28.86
CA GLU A 538 -14.80 7.57 28.11
C GLU A 538 -14.13 6.25 28.50
N VAL A 539 -12.80 6.23 28.65
CA VAL A 539 -12.06 5.01 29.00
C VAL A 539 -12.27 4.67 30.47
N GLN A 540 -13.05 3.63 30.74
CA GLN A 540 -13.35 3.15 32.10
C GLN A 540 -12.07 2.80 32.92
N PRO A 541 -12.16 2.80 34.26
CA PRO A 541 -11.04 2.38 35.11
C PRO A 541 -10.69 0.90 34.91
N PRO A 542 -9.47 0.47 35.31
CA PRO A 542 -9.06 -0.93 35.26
C PRO A 542 -10.04 -1.86 36.00
N PHE A 543 -10.21 -3.07 35.48
CA PHE A 543 -11.01 -4.12 36.09
C PHE A 543 -10.43 -4.57 37.45
N ASP A 544 -11.31 -4.92 38.39
CA ASP A 544 -10.92 -5.58 39.63
C ASP A 544 -10.65 -7.08 39.36
N THR A 545 -9.37 -7.39 39.15
CA THR A 545 -8.92 -8.76 38.87
C THR A 545 -9.07 -9.69 40.08
N GLU A 546 -9.06 -9.17 41.31
CA GLU A 546 -9.23 -9.99 42.51
C GLU A 546 -10.68 -10.43 42.65
N ALA A 547 -11.62 -9.50 42.49
CA ALA A 547 -13.05 -9.80 42.46
C ALA A 547 -13.43 -10.73 41.30
N SER A 548 -12.89 -10.49 40.10
CA SER A 548 -13.11 -11.37 38.94
C SER A 548 -12.59 -12.79 39.20
N ASN A 549 -11.38 -12.95 39.75
CA ASN A 549 -10.81 -14.26 40.04
C ASN A 549 -11.55 -15.00 41.18
N ALA A 550 -12.14 -14.25 42.13
CA ALA A 550 -13.00 -14.84 43.15
C ALA A 550 -14.34 -15.35 42.56
N LYS A 551 -14.91 -14.64 41.58
CA LYS A 551 -16.17 -15.02 40.91
C LYS A 551 -15.96 -16.12 39.85
N TYR A 552 -14.85 -16.07 39.13
CA TYR A 552 -14.45 -17.00 38.07
C TYR A 552 -13.07 -17.58 38.36
N PRO A 553 -12.96 -18.51 39.33
CA PRO A 553 -11.68 -19.13 39.67
C PRO A 553 -11.22 -20.06 38.54
N VAL A 554 -9.91 -20.30 38.52
CA VAL A 554 -9.30 -21.28 37.62
C VAL A 554 -9.88 -22.67 37.92
N ASP A 555 -10.71 -23.16 37.01
CA ASP A 555 -11.33 -24.49 37.09
C ASP A 555 -10.79 -25.38 35.97
N TYR A 556 -10.51 -26.64 36.31
CA TYR A 556 -10.16 -27.66 35.33
C TYR A 556 -11.31 -27.94 34.37
N ASN A 557 -12.57 -27.81 34.79
CA ASN A 557 -13.71 -28.10 33.91
C ASN A 557 -14.12 -26.90 33.04
N GLU A 558 -13.67 -25.69 33.36
CA GLU A 558 -14.02 -24.46 32.64
C GLU A 558 -12.77 -23.60 32.38
N SER A 559 -12.08 -23.90 31.26
CA SER A 559 -10.91 -23.15 30.81
C SER A 559 -11.21 -21.69 30.50
N MET A 560 -12.47 -21.31 30.21
CA MET A 560 -12.81 -19.92 29.89
C MET A 560 -12.57 -18.95 31.05
N ASN A 561 -12.67 -19.40 32.29
CA ASN A 561 -12.34 -18.56 33.46
C ASN A 561 -10.88 -18.12 33.43
N THR A 562 -9.98 -19.02 33.01
CA THR A 562 -8.55 -18.71 32.88
C THR A 562 -8.31 -17.73 31.74
N VAL A 563 -8.99 -17.90 30.61
CA VAL A 563 -8.91 -16.98 29.46
C VAL A 563 -9.38 -15.59 29.86
N LEU A 564 -10.54 -15.48 30.52
CA LEU A 564 -11.09 -14.22 31.01
C LEU A 564 -10.06 -13.48 31.89
N ASN A 565 -9.55 -14.12 32.94
CA ASN A 565 -8.61 -13.46 33.85
C ASN A 565 -7.29 -13.03 33.15
N GLN A 566 -6.79 -13.81 32.19
CA GLN A 566 -5.61 -13.44 31.40
C GLN A 566 -5.88 -12.24 30.47
N GLU A 567 -7.06 -12.18 29.86
CA GLU A 567 -7.48 -11.06 29.01
C GLU A 567 -7.62 -9.78 29.83
N LEU A 568 -8.28 -9.84 30.99
CA LEU A 568 -8.43 -8.70 31.91
C LEU A 568 -7.08 -8.11 32.35
N LEU A 569 -6.08 -8.95 32.64
CA LEU A 569 -4.73 -8.48 32.98
C LEU A 569 -4.09 -7.69 31.84
N ARG A 570 -4.28 -8.11 30.59
CA ARG A 570 -3.76 -7.41 29.40
C ARG A 570 -4.47 -6.09 29.18
N PHE A 571 -5.80 -6.08 29.27
CA PHE A 571 -6.58 -4.85 29.19
C PHE A 571 -6.23 -3.87 30.32
N ASN A 572 -6.05 -4.34 31.55
CA ASN A 572 -5.64 -3.48 32.66
C ASN A 572 -4.29 -2.80 32.42
N LYS A 573 -3.33 -3.52 31.83
CA LYS A 573 -2.04 -2.94 31.43
C LYS A 573 -2.22 -1.82 30.40
N LEU A 574 -3.05 -2.05 29.37
CA LEU A 574 -3.35 -1.06 28.33
C LEU A 574 -4.11 0.15 28.90
N ILE A 575 -5.19 -0.08 29.64
CA ILE A 575 -6.01 0.97 30.28
C ILE A 575 -5.14 1.85 31.18
N SER A 576 -4.27 1.24 32.00
CA SER A 576 -3.37 1.98 32.88
C SER A 576 -2.38 2.86 32.08
N LYS A 577 -1.81 2.37 30.98
CA LYS A 577 -0.91 3.16 30.12
C LYS A 577 -1.65 4.28 29.38
N VAL A 578 -2.84 4.03 28.85
CA VAL A 578 -3.68 5.05 28.18
C VAL A 578 -4.07 6.16 29.17
N ARG A 579 -4.62 5.79 30.33
CA ARG A 579 -5.07 6.77 31.34
C ARG A 579 -3.90 7.57 31.93
N SER A 580 -2.76 6.95 32.19
CA SER A 580 -1.57 7.65 32.72
C SER A 580 -1.01 8.64 31.69
N THR A 581 -0.80 8.22 30.44
CA THR A 581 -0.30 9.11 29.38
C THR A 581 -1.26 10.27 29.07
N LEU A 582 -2.58 10.04 29.03
CA LEU A 582 -3.57 11.11 28.90
C LEU A 582 -3.53 12.09 30.08
N THR A 583 -3.37 11.59 31.31
CA THR A 583 -3.25 12.45 32.50
C THR A 583 -1.98 13.30 32.45
N ASP A 584 -0.88 12.72 31.99
CA ASP A 584 0.41 13.39 31.97
C ASP A 584 0.52 14.42 30.84
N VAL A 585 -0.10 14.18 29.67
CA VAL A 585 -0.23 15.22 28.62
C VAL A 585 -1.03 16.41 29.14
N LYS A 586 -2.14 16.16 29.83
CA LYS A 586 -2.95 17.24 30.45
C LYS A 586 -2.12 18.08 31.45
N LYS A 587 -1.21 17.44 32.20
CA LYS A 587 -0.30 18.14 33.11
C LYS A 587 0.82 18.88 32.36
N ALA A 588 1.34 18.30 31.30
CA ALA A 588 2.41 18.87 30.49
C ALA A 588 1.95 20.15 29.76
N VAL A 589 0.75 20.13 29.17
CA VAL A 589 0.12 21.31 28.56
C VAL A 589 -0.06 22.44 29.58
N LYS A 590 -0.35 22.11 30.84
CA LYS A 590 -0.44 23.08 31.95
C LYS A 590 0.91 23.51 32.53
N GLY A 591 2.03 23.00 32.01
CA GLY A 591 3.38 23.28 32.51
C GLY A 591 3.72 22.63 33.86
N LEU A 592 2.92 21.66 34.33
CA LEU A 592 3.14 20.95 35.60
C LEU A 592 4.12 19.77 35.48
N VAL A 593 4.28 19.26 34.26
CA VAL A 593 5.19 18.16 33.90
C VAL A 593 5.98 18.56 32.65
N VAL A 594 7.23 18.12 32.53
CA VAL A 594 8.04 18.39 31.34
C VAL A 594 7.49 17.58 30.17
N MET A 595 7.31 18.25 29.02
CA MET A 595 6.92 17.60 27.77
C MET A 595 8.03 16.62 27.36
N SER A 596 7.73 15.32 27.39
CA SER A 596 8.64 14.26 26.94
C SER A 596 8.31 13.85 25.50
N ALA A 597 9.24 13.17 24.82
CA ALA A 597 9.00 12.67 23.47
C ALA A 597 7.73 11.78 23.37
N GLU A 598 7.42 11.00 24.41
CA GLU A 598 6.18 10.20 24.48
C GLU A 598 4.93 11.08 24.51
N LEU A 599 4.96 12.18 25.26
CA LEU A 599 3.84 13.12 25.39
C LEU A 599 3.67 13.98 24.14
N GLU A 600 4.76 14.37 23.48
CA GLU A 600 4.73 15.06 22.19
C GLU A 600 4.09 14.19 21.11
N MET A 601 4.45 12.91 21.05
CA MET A 601 3.84 11.96 20.12
C MET A 601 2.35 11.77 20.39
N LEU A 602 1.92 11.74 21.65
CA LEU A 602 0.50 11.65 22.01
C LEU A 602 -0.25 12.94 21.62
N ALA A 603 0.31 14.11 21.89
CA ALA A 603 -0.28 15.38 21.48
C ALA A 603 -0.39 15.50 19.95
N ASP A 604 0.65 15.09 19.22
CA ASP A 604 0.64 15.02 17.75
C ASP A 604 -0.40 14.02 17.23
N GLY A 605 -0.50 12.86 17.87
CA GLY A 605 -1.51 11.85 17.57
C GLY A 605 -2.94 12.37 17.72
N ILE A 606 -3.22 13.14 18.77
CA ILE A 606 -4.53 13.78 18.98
C ILE A 606 -4.83 14.80 17.87
N LEU A 607 -3.84 15.62 17.50
CA LEU A 607 -4.01 16.66 16.48
C LEU A 607 -4.15 16.10 15.06
N THR A 608 -3.56 14.93 14.79
CA THR A 608 -3.52 14.29 13.47
C THR A 608 -4.42 13.05 13.35
N ASP A 609 -5.20 12.75 14.39
CA ASP A 609 -6.06 11.55 14.52
C ASP A 609 -5.29 10.22 14.34
N ARG A 610 -4.04 10.17 14.80
CA ARG A 610 -3.16 9.00 14.74
C ARG A 610 -3.00 8.37 16.11
N THR A 611 -3.22 7.07 16.19
CA THR A 611 -2.99 6.30 17.42
C THR A 611 -1.48 6.31 17.76
N PRO A 612 -1.06 6.77 18.95
CA PRO A 612 0.36 6.86 19.31
C PRO A 612 1.04 5.50 19.41
N SER A 613 2.32 5.43 19.02
CA SER A 613 3.14 4.21 19.10
C SER A 613 3.17 3.61 20.51
N VAL A 614 3.24 4.46 21.52
CA VAL A 614 3.25 4.10 22.95
C VAL A 614 2.03 3.26 23.36
N TRP A 615 0.87 3.50 22.72
CA TRP A 615 -0.33 2.71 22.96
C TRP A 615 -0.29 1.42 22.14
N ILE A 616 0.13 1.50 20.87
CA ILE A 616 0.20 0.36 19.94
C ILE A 616 1.11 -0.75 20.48
N GLU A 617 2.25 -0.41 21.08
CA GLU A 617 3.19 -1.38 21.67
C GLU A 617 2.56 -2.25 22.77
N VAL A 618 1.58 -1.72 23.49
CA VAL A 618 0.88 -2.40 24.60
C VAL A 618 -0.58 -2.70 24.23
N SER A 619 -0.93 -2.59 22.94
CA SER A 619 -2.29 -2.82 22.44
C SER A 619 -2.41 -4.15 21.71
N TYR A 620 -3.65 -4.59 21.50
CA TYR A 620 -3.97 -5.52 20.43
C TYR A 620 -3.68 -4.87 19.06
N PRO A 621 -3.36 -5.68 18.01
CA PRO A 621 -3.12 -5.14 16.67
C PRO A 621 -4.34 -4.38 16.15
N SER A 622 -4.15 -3.11 15.77
CA SER A 622 -5.20 -2.27 15.19
C SER A 622 -4.58 -1.29 14.19
N LEU A 623 -5.36 -0.93 13.17
CA LEU A 623 -5.03 0.10 12.18
C LEU A 623 -5.99 1.30 12.26
N LYS A 624 -6.85 1.34 13.30
CA LYS A 624 -7.85 2.39 13.46
C LYS A 624 -7.19 3.74 13.82
N PRO A 625 -7.72 4.87 13.29
CA PRO A 625 -7.44 6.22 13.77
C PRO A 625 -7.74 6.36 15.26
N MET A 626 -7.21 7.41 15.89
CA MET A 626 -7.25 7.56 17.35
C MET A 626 -8.69 7.58 17.88
N VAL A 627 -9.59 8.34 17.25
CA VAL A 627 -11.00 8.42 17.68
C VAL A 627 -11.67 7.04 17.64
N SER A 628 -11.58 6.34 16.51
CA SER A 628 -12.17 5.01 16.34
C SER A 628 -11.51 3.94 17.21
N TYR A 629 -10.21 4.09 17.49
CA TYR A 629 -9.47 3.20 18.39
C TYR A 629 -9.96 3.31 19.83
N VAL A 630 -10.18 4.52 20.34
CA VAL A 630 -10.71 4.74 21.70
C VAL A 630 -12.13 4.17 21.82
N ALA A 631 -12.99 4.39 20.82
CA ALA A 631 -14.34 3.81 20.79
C ALA A 631 -14.31 2.26 20.77
N ASP A 632 -13.43 1.65 19.96
CA ASP A 632 -13.24 0.20 19.91
C ASP A 632 -12.73 -0.36 21.24
N LEU A 633 -11.79 0.33 21.89
CA LEU A 633 -11.30 -0.02 23.23
C LEU A 633 -12.44 0.01 24.26
N CYS A 634 -13.29 1.04 24.25
CA CYS A 634 -14.42 1.14 25.17
C CYS A 634 -15.43 0.00 24.96
N ALA A 635 -15.76 -0.33 23.71
CA ALA A 635 -16.65 -1.45 23.39
C ALA A 635 -16.09 -2.80 23.88
N ARG A 636 -14.77 -3.01 23.78
CA ARG A 636 -14.11 -4.22 24.31
C ARG A 636 -14.20 -4.30 25.81
N ILE A 637 -13.95 -3.19 26.50
CA ILE A 637 -14.05 -3.11 27.96
C ILE A 637 -15.48 -3.44 28.40
N GLU A 638 -16.48 -2.86 27.73
CA GLU A 638 -17.89 -3.13 28.00
C GLU A 638 -18.25 -4.62 27.79
N PHE A 639 -17.73 -5.25 26.73
CA PHE A 639 -17.95 -6.67 26.48
C PHE A 639 -17.43 -7.56 27.63
N PHE A 640 -16.22 -7.31 28.13
CA PHE A 640 -15.68 -8.06 29.26
C PHE A 640 -16.36 -7.71 30.59
N GLN A 641 -16.81 -6.46 30.76
CA GLN A 641 -17.58 -6.07 31.94
C GLN A 641 -18.93 -6.80 32.00
N LYS A 642 -19.66 -6.87 30.88
CA LYS A 642 -20.89 -7.67 30.76
C LYS A 642 -20.66 -9.15 31.07
N TRP A 643 -19.53 -9.71 30.62
CA TRP A 643 -19.16 -11.08 30.97
C TRP A 643 -18.95 -11.22 32.49
N ILE A 644 -18.21 -10.30 33.12
CA ILE A 644 -18.00 -10.34 34.57
C ILE A 644 -19.33 -10.25 35.33
N ASP A 645 -20.28 -9.42 34.89
CA ASP A 645 -21.53 -9.15 35.60
C ASP A 645 -22.58 -10.25 35.39
N GLU A 646 -22.86 -10.59 34.13
CA GLU A 646 -23.96 -11.46 33.69
C GLU A 646 -23.55 -12.93 33.49
N GLY A 647 -22.25 -13.22 33.38
CA GLY A 647 -21.73 -14.57 33.11
C GLY A 647 -21.30 -14.79 31.68
N ILE A 648 -21.07 -16.07 31.33
CA ILE A 648 -20.49 -16.45 30.04
C ILE A 648 -21.44 -16.04 28.89
N PRO A 649 -20.98 -15.23 27.91
CA PRO A 649 -21.80 -14.81 26.78
C PRO A 649 -22.30 -16.00 25.94
N GLU A 650 -23.51 -15.86 25.38
CA GLU A 650 -24.07 -16.87 24.46
C GLU A 650 -23.35 -16.88 23.10
N ALA A 651 -22.90 -15.71 22.66
CA ALA A 651 -22.07 -15.51 21.48
C ALA A 651 -20.87 -14.61 21.83
N PHE A 652 -19.70 -14.97 21.30
CA PHE A 652 -18.45 -14.29 21.59
C PHE A 652 -18.08 -13.32 20.48
N TRP A 653 -17.75 -12.09 20.85
CA TRP A 653 -17.16 -11.14 19.93
C TRP A 653 -15.70 -11.51 19.68
N LEU A 654 -15.42 -12.26 18.60
CA LEU A 654 -14.09 -12.82 18.39
C LEU A 654 -13.04 -11.73 18.23
N SER A 655 -13.39 -10.63 17.56
CA SER A 655 -12.48 -9.49 17.40
C SER A 655 -12.16 -8.80 18.72
N GLY A 656 -13.02 -8.94 19.74
CA GLY A 656 -12.93 -8.25 21.03
C GLY A 656 -11.79 -8.74 21.92
N PHE A 657 -11.34 -9.98 21.74
CA PHE A 657 -10.24 -10.57 22.49
C PHE A 657 -8.89 -9.93 22.11
N TYR A 658 -8.05 -9.70 23.12
CA TYR A 658 -6.68 -9.30 22.94
C TYR A 658 -5.87 -10.43 22.29
N PHE A 659 -6.10 -11.69 22.70
CA PHE A 659 -5.42 -12.86 22.15
C PHE A 659 -6.38 -14.02 21.85
N THR A 660 -6.93 -13.96 20.64
CA THR A 660 -7.89 -14.93 20.10
C THR A 660 -7.44 -16.39 20.16
N GLN A 661 -6.13 -16.66 20.08
CA GLN A 661 -5.62 -18.04 20.18
C GLN A 661 -5.90 -18.67 21.56
N SER A 662 -5.78 -17.91 22.67
CA SER A 662 -6.12 -18.44 24.00
C SER A 662 -7.60 -18.82 24.10
N PHE A 663 -8.48 -18.00 23.51
CA PHE A 663 -9.91 -18.32 23.44
C PHE A 663 -10.18 -19.62 22.66
N LEU A 664 -9.64 -19.75 21.45
CA LEU A 664 -9.81 -20.93 20.62
C LEU A 664 -9.27 -22.20 21.32
N THR A 665 -8.07 -22.14 21.90
CA THR A 665 -7.50 -23.27 22.64
C THR A 665 -8.31 -23.60 23.88
N GLY A 666 -8.78 -22.61 24.63
CA GLY A 666 -9.60 -22.85 25.82
C GLY A 666 -10.92 -23.55 25.47
N GLN A 667 -11.55 -23.20 24.34
CA GLN A 667 -12.77 -23.85 23.87
C GLN A 667 -12.52 -25.30 23.44
N LEU A 668 -11.40 -25.57 22.75
CA LEU A 668 -10.98 -26.94 22.44
C LEU A 668 -10.70 -27.75 23.71
N GLN A 669 -10.08 -27.15 24.72
CA GLN A 669 -9.82 -27.83 26.01
C GLN A 669 -11.11 -28.22 26.73
N ASN A 670 -12.10 -27.33 26.78
CA ASN A 670 -13.40 -27.64 27.39
C ASN A 670 -14.08 -28.82 26.69
N TYR A 671 -14.06 -28.83 25.36
CA TYR A 671 -14.61 -29.94 24.57
C TYR A 671 -13.84 -31.24 24.77
N ALA A 672 -12.51 -31.19 24.70
CA ALA A 672 -11.61 -32.33 24.91
C ALA A 672 -11.82 -32.96 26.29
N ARG A 673 -11.96 -32.15 27.34
CA ARG A 673 -12.18 -32.63 28.72
C ARG A 673 -13.56 -33.25 28.90
N THR A 674 -14.60 -32.65 28.32
CA THR A 674 -15.98 -33.17 28.39
C THR A 674 -16.09 -34.56 27.74
N LEU A 675 -15.42 -34.77 26.60
CA LEU A 675 -15.43 -36.03 25.86
C LEU A 675 -14.25 -36.96 26.16
N LYS A 676 -13.32 -36.55 27.04
CA LYS A 676 -12.08 -37.26 27.36
C LYS A 676 -11.24 -37.64 26.13
N LEU A 677 -11.13 -36.70 25.18
CA LEU A 677 -10.33 -36.85 23.96
C LEU A 677 -8.99 -36.09 24.07
N PRO A 678 -7.93 -36.53 23.38
CA PRO A 678 -6.71 -35.73 23.23
C PRO A 678 -7.01 -34.44 22.44
N ILE A 679 -6.43 -33.31 22.85
CA ILE A 679 -6.65 -32.02 22.15
C ILE A 679 -6.08 -32.02 20.73
N ASP A 680 -4.97 -32.75 20.51
CA ASP A 680 -4.25 -32.76 19.23
C ASP A 680 -5.01 -33.49 18.11
N THR A 681 -6.04 -34.26 18.45
CA THR A 681 -6.89 -34.94 17.45
C THR A 681 -8.10 -34.10 17.03
N LEU A 682 -8.25 -32.89 17.58
CA LEU A 682 -9.39 -32.01 17.33
C LEU A 682 -9.07 -30.95 16.26
N ILE A 683 -10.05 -30.71 15.40
CA ILE A 683 -10.07 -29.62 14.41
C ILE A 683 -11.37 -28.83 14.54
N TRP A 684 -11.40 -27.65 13.91
CA TRP A 684 -12.60 -26.82 13.86
C TRP A 684 -13.43 -27.13 12.61
N ASN A 685 -14.73 -27.31 12.82
CA ASN A 685 -15.74 -27.25 11.77
C ASN A 685 -16.57 -25.96 11.93
N PHE A 686 -17.07 -25.44 10.82
CA PHE A 686 -17.69 -24.13 10.71
C PHE A 686 -19.08 -24.26 10.10
N LYS A 687 -20.05 -23.64 10.76
CA LYS A 687 -21.39 -23.45 10.19
C LYS A 687 -21.79 -22.01 10.33
N VAL A 688 -21.95 -21.31 9.22
CA VAL A 688 -22.45 -19.94 9.21
C VAL A 688 -23.97 -19.98 9.46
N LEU A 689 -24.44 -19.18 10.42
CA LEU A 689 -25.87 -19.06 10.72
C LEU A 689 -26.50 -17.95 9.87
N LYS A 690 -27.82 -17.97 9.70
CA LYS A 690 -28.54 -16.86 9.04
C LYS A 690 -28.59 -15.66 9.98
N HIS A 691 -28.58 -14.44 9.43
CA HIS A 691 -28.71 -13.21 10.21
C HIS A 691 -29.97 -13.15 11.10
N SER A 692 -31.05 -13.83 10.69
CA SER A 692 -32.32 -13.90 11.44
C SER A 692 -32.37 -14.98 12.52
N ALA A 693 -31.30 -15.75 12.72
CA ALA A 693 -31.30 -16.83 13.70
C ALA A 693 -31.23 -16.30 15.13
N GLU A 694 -32.11 -16.77 16.01
CA GLU A 694 -31.98 -16.54 17.44
C GLU A 694 -30.70 -17.18 17.97
N LEU A 695 -29.90 -16.40 18.67
CA LEU A 695 -28.65 -16.85 19.26
C LEU A 695 -28.97 -17.50 20.61
N SER A 696 -28.48 -18.71 20.81
CA SER A 696 -28.53 -19.40 22.10
C SER A 696 -27.26 -20.23 22.26
N ARG A 697 -26.83 -20.44 23.51
CA ARG A 697 -25.60 -21.19 23.78
C ARG A 697 -25.69 -22.62 23.21
N PRO A 698 -24.81 -23.02 22.29
CA PRO A 698 -24.88 -24.34 21.67
C PRO A 698 -24.41 -25.42 22.67
N ALA A 699 -24.96 -26.64 22.52
CA ALA A 699 -24.57 -27.79 23.34
C ALA A 699 -23.10 -28.22 23.15
N SER A 700 -22.53 -27.94 21.98
CA SER A 700 -21.13 -28.19 21.64
C SER A 700 -20.57 -27.02 20.84
N GLY A 701 -19.34 -26.61 21.17
CA GLY A 701 -18.65 -25.51 20.51
C GLY A 701 -19.08 -24.13 21.04
N CYS A 702 -18.97 -23.11 20.18
CA CYS A 702 -19.36 -21.74 20.52
C CYS A 702 -19.82 -20.94 19.30
N LEU A 703 -20.58 -19.89 19.55
CA LEU A 703 -20.97 -18.91 18.54
C LEU A 703 -19.98 -17.75 18.56
N ALA A 704 -19.51 -17.32 17.39
CA ALA A 704 -18.56 -16.24 17.21
C ALA A 704 -19.09 -15.22 16.20
N TYR A 705 -18.99 -13.92 16.53
CA TYR A 705 -19.39 -12.83 15.65
C TYR A 705 -18.31 -11.73 15.57
N GLY A 706 -18.54 -10.76 14.69
CA GLY A 706 -17.59 -9.66 14.42
C GLY A 706 -16.49 -10.08 13.45
N ILE A 707 -16.85 -10.82 12.41
CA ILE A 707 -15.96 -11.21 11.31
C ILE A 707 -16.44 -10.50 10.05
N PHE A 708 -15.52 -9.97 9.27
CA PHE A 708 -15.77 -9.33 7.99
C PHE A 708 -15.11 -10.14 6.88
N VAL A 709 -15.72 -10.17 5.71
CA VAL A 709 -15.15 -10.75 4.49
C VAL A 709 -14.62 -9.63 3.62
N ASP A 710 -13.39 -9.79 3.15
CA ASP A 710 -12.70 -8.87 2.25
C ASP A 710 -12.43 -9.59 0.91
N GLY A 711 -12.70 -8.91 -0.20
CA GLY A 711 -12.63 -9.47 -1.55
C GLY A 711 -13.82 -10.36 -1.96
N ALA A 712 -14.79 -10.58 -1.07
CA ALA A 712 -16.03 -11.31 -1.33
C ALA A 712 -17.15 -10.84 -0.37
N ARG A 713 -18.37 -11.32 -0.61
CA ARG A 713 -19.50 -11.17 0.31
C ARG A 713 -20.05 -12.53 0.75
N TRP A 714 -20.81 -12.53 1.82
CA TRP A 714 -21.64 -13.67 2.18
C TRP A 714 -23.01 -13.55 1.51
N ASP A 715 -23.52 -14.64 0.95
CA ASP A 715 -24.88 -14.75 0.44
C ASP A 715 -25.74 -15.56 1.41
N ASP A 716 -26.71 -14.92 2.05
CA ASP A 716 -27.59 -15.56 3.03
C ASP A 716 -28.60 -16.54 2.40
N ASP A 717 -29.00 -16.28 1.15
CA ASP A 717 -30.01 -17.07 0.46
C ASP A 717 -29.46 -18.46 0.12
N ASP A 718 -28.28 -18.47 -0.50
CA ASP A 718 -27.58 -19.70 -0.89
C ASP A 718 -26.64 -20.23 0.20
N SER A 719 -26.37 -19.45 1.26
CA SER A 719 -25.44 -19.80 2.35
C SER A 719 -24.03 -20.16 1.86
N VAL A 720 -23.50 -19.34 0.95
CA VAL A 720 -22.18 -19.49 0.30
C VAL A 720 -21.50 -18.14 0.17
N ILE A 721 -20.18 -18.15 -0.08
CA ILE A 721 -19.50 -16.92 -0.49
C ILE A 721 -19.84 -16.56 -1.95
N ALA A 722 -20.06 -15.27 -2.17
CA ALA A 722 -20.42 -14.68 -3.45
C ALA A 722 -19.54 -13.46 -3.78
N GLU A 723 -19.56 -13.03 -5.04
CA GLU A 723 -18.80 -11.87 -5.48
C GLU A 723 -19.29 -10.59 -4.78
N SER A 724 -18.35 -9.69 -4.50
CA SER A 724 -18.66 -8.44 -3.81
C SER A 724 -19.60 -7.57 -4.65
N LEU A 725 -20.53 -6.85 -4.00
CA LEU A 725 -21.32 -5.85 -4.71
C LEU A 725 -20.43 -4.68 -5.13
N PRO A 726 -20.69 -4.02 -6.27
CA PRO A 726 -19.95 -2.83 -6.68
C PRO A 726 -19.91 -1.79 -5.55
N LYS A 727 -18.72 -1.24 -5.26
CA LYS A 727 -18.48 -0.19 -4.26
C LYS A 727 -18.70 -0.61 -2.80
N VAL A 728 -19.05 -1.86 -2.53
CA VAL A 728 -19.06 -2.45 -1.19
C VAL A 728 -17.75 -3.20 -0.98
N LEU A 729 -16.84 -2.62 -0.18
CA LEU A 729 -15.47 -3.13 -0.03
C LEU A 729 -15.39 -4.31 0.96
N PHE A 730 -16.19 -4.26 2.02
CA PHE A 730 -16.23 -5.27 3.07
C PHE A 730 -17.67 -5.71 3.30
N SER A 731 -17.86 -7.00 3.57
CA SER A 731 -19.15 -7.56 3.97
C SER A 731 -19.06 -8.09 5.39
N GLY A 732 -20.06 -7.81 6.23
CA GLY A 732 -20.20 -8.53 7.50
C GLY A 732 -20.45 -10.02 7.22
N LEU A 733 -19.77 -10.89 7.96
CA LEU A 733 -20.09 -12.31 8.00
C LEU A 733 -21.06 -12.54 9.18
N PRO A 734 -22.15 -13.31 8.98
CA PRO A 734 -23.05 -13.65 10.08
C PRO A 734 -22.32 -14.42 11.19
N THR A 735 -23.02 -14.59 12.32
CA THR A 735 -22.52 -15.41 13.42
C THR A 735 -22.16 -16.82 12.94
N ILE A 736 -20.93 -17.24 13.26
CA ILE A 736 -20.43 -18.58 12.92
C ILE A 736 -20.54 -19.46 14.15
N HIS A 737 -21.08 -20.65 13.96
CA HIS A 737 -20.98 -21.75 14.92
C HIS A 737 -19.68 -22.51 14.70
N LEU A 738 -18.76 -22.37 15.66
CA LEU A 738 -17.49 -23.08 15.73
C LEU A 738 -17.68 -24.38 16.51
N THR A 739 -17.64 -25.52 15.82
CA THR A 739 -17.83 -26.85 16.43
C THR A 739 -16.53 -27.65 16.37
N PRO A 740 -15.95 -28.05 17.50
CA PRO A 740 -14.82 -28.97 17.51
C PRO A 740 -15.25 -30.36 17.02
N CYS A 741 -14.43 -31.00 16.18
CA CYS A 741 -14.61 -32.40 15.78
C CYS A 741 -13.26 -33.14 15.71
N GLU A 742 -13.29 -34.46 15.77
CA GLU A 742 -12.07 -35.27 15.54
C GLU A 742 -11.71 -35.24 14.05
N THR A 743 -10.42 -35.14 13.73
CA THR A 743 -9.91 -35.14 12.34
C THR A 743 -10.40 -36.33 11.51
N SER A 744 -10.55 -37.51 12.13
CA SER A 744 -11.02 -38.73 11.47
C SER A 744 -12.51 -38.69 11.10
N LYS A 745 -13.28 -37.80 11.73
CA LYS A 745 -14.74 -37.64 11.57
C LYS A 745 -15.10 -36.31 10.92
N ASP A 746 -14.16 -35.66 10.25
CA ASP A 746 -14.41 -34.40 9.54
C ASP A 746 -15.43 -34.64 8.41
N PRO A 747 -16.65 -34.07 8.50
CA PRO A 747 -17.66 -34.25 7.47
C PRO A 747 -17.43 -33.32 6.25
N THR A 748 -16.40 -32.47 6.28
CA THR A 748 -16.22 -31.39 5.31
C THR A 748 -15.65 -31.90 3.98
N ASP A 749 -16.39 -31.73 2.90
CA ASP A 749 -15.85 -31.92 1.55
C ASP A 749 -15.04 -30.69 1.11
N ARG A 750 -13.71 -30.84 1.09
CA ARG A 750 -12.75 -29.79 0.69
C ARG A 750 -12.97 -29.24 -0.73
N ARG A 751 -13.70 -29.93 -1.60
CA ARG A 751 -14.03 -29.44 -2.94
C ARG A 751 -15.16 -28.41 -2.93
N THR A 752 -15.94 -28.37 -1.86
CA THR A 752 -17.13 -27.51 -1.71
C THR A 752 -16.91 -26.33 -0.78
N VAL A 753 -15.69 -26.16 -0.29
CA VAL A 753 -15.32 -25.07 0.63
C VAL A 753 -14.07 -24.35 0.16
N TYR A 754 -13.98 -23.06 0.49
CA TYR A 754 -12.79 -22.26 0.36
C TYR A 754 -12.10 -22.11 1.73
N PRO A 755 -10.84 -22.57 1.87
CA PRO A 755 -10.03 -22.29 3.06
C PRO A 755 -9.57 -20.83 3.06
N SER A 756 -10.41 -19.97 3.63
CA SER A 756 -10.22 -18.53 3.79
C SER A 756 -9.38 -18.23 5.04
N PRO A 757 -8.25 -17.52 4.92
CA PRO A 757 -7.50 -17.08 6.09
C PRO A 757 -8.27 -16.02 6.89
N LEU A 758 -8.23 -16.09 8.22
CA LEU A 758 -8.75 -15.08 9.13
C LEU A 758 -7.59 -14.30 9.75
N TYR A 759 -7.57 -12.99 9.56
CA TYR A 759 -6.59 -12.07 10.12
C TYR A 759 -7.21 -11.14 11.17
N LYS A 760 -6.39 -10.63 12.09
CA LYS A 760 -6.83 -9.63 13.08
C LYS A 760 -7.13 -8.29 12.39
N THR A 761 -6.26 -7.86 11.48
CA THR A 761 -6.37 -6.56 10.77
C THR A 761 -6.29 -6.71 9.25
N SER A 762 -6.76 -5.69 8.52
CA SER A 762 -6.69 -5.60 7.04
C SER A 762 -5.27 -5.67 6.48
N GLY A 763 -4.25 -5.42 7.30
CA GLY A 763 -2.85 -5.47 6.89
C GLY A 763 -2.37 -6.86 6.50
N ARG A 764 -3.05 -7.94 6.92
CA ARG A 764 -2.79 -9.38 6.64
C ARG A 764 -1.35 -9.89 6.87
N LYS A 765 -0.46 -9.04 7.38
CA LYS A 765 0.93 -9.32 7.70
C LYS A 765 1.22 -9.06 9.18
N GLY A 766 2.30 -9.64 9.68
CA GLY A 766 2.76 -9.51 11.06
C GLY A 766 4.12 -10.20 11.23
N THR A 767 4.68 -10.13 12.44
CA THR A 767 5.93 -10.84 12.76
C THR A 767 5.70 -12.34 12.70
N LEU A 768 6.61 -13.08 12.05
CA LEU A 768 6.57 -14.55 12.02
C LEU A 768 6.92 -15.10 13.41
N THR A 769 6.08 -15.99 13.92
CA THR A 769 6.34 -16.75 15.15
C THR A 769 7.35 -17.87 14.88
N THR A 770 7.84 -18.51 15.94
CA THR A 770 8.67 -19.73 15.84
C THR A 770 7.98 -20.88 15.10
N THR A 771 6.66 -20.85 15.00
CA THR A 771 5.84 -21.79 14.21
C THR A 771 5.68 -21.38 12.74
N GLY A 772 6.28 -20.26 12.31
CA GLY A 772 6.22 -19.77 10.92
C GLY A 772 4.92 -19.05 10.55
N HIS A 773 4.01 -18.81 11.49
CA HIS A 773 2.78 -18.08 11.25
C HIS A 773 2.91 -16.60 11.62
N SER A 774 2.20 -15.75 10.88
CA SER A 774 2.09 -14.33 11.21
C SER A 774 1.34 -14.13 12.54
N THR A 775 1.82 -13.24 13.40
CA THR A 775 1.11 -12.78 14.61
C THR A 775 -0.28 -12.18 14.35
N ASN A 776 -0.55 -11.79 13.10
CA ASN A 776 -1.83 -11.29 12.62
C ASN A 776 -2.77 -12.42 12.16
N PHE A 777 -2.25 -13.60 11.84
CA PHE A 777 -3.05 -14.76 11.45
C PHE A 777 -3.72 -15.39 12.68
N VAL A 778 -5.01 -15.70 12.56
CA VAL A 778 -5.81 -16.32 13.63
C VAL A 778 -6.03 -17.79 13.35
N MET A 779 -6.71 -18.10 12.24
CA MET A 779 -7.02 -19.46 11.79
C MET A 779 -7.52 -19.46 10.35
N THR A 780 -7.77 -20.63 9.77
CA THR A 780 -8.40 -20.77 8.45
C THR A 780 -9.87 -21.17 8.62
N LEU A 781 -10.78 -20.36 8.09
CA LEU A 781 -12.21 -20.65 8.04
C LEU A 781 -12.54 -21.42 6.76
N LEU A 782 -13.33 -22.48 6.86
CA LEU A 782 -13.81 -23.25 5.70
C LEU A 782 -15.17 -22.69 5.28
N LEU A 783 -15.18 -21.83 4.27
CA LEU A 783 -16.40 -21.16 3.80
C LEU A 783 -17.01 -21.92 2.62
N PRO A 784 -18.32 -22.24 2.63
CA PRO A 784 -18.99 -22.89 1.50
C PRO A 784 -18.89 -22.10 0.20
N ILE A 785 -18.64 -22.79 -0.92
CA ILE A 785 -18.60 -22.20 -2.27
C ILE A 785 -19.63 -22.84 -3.19
N THR A 786 -20.10 -22.07 -4.18
CA THR A 786 -20.95 -22.61 -5.24
C THR A 786 -20.20 -23.63 -6.11
N LYS A 787 -20.92 -24.54 -6.75
CA LYS A 787 -20.33 -25.54 -7.67
C LYS A 787 -19.64 -24.94 -8.90
N GLN A 788 -19.94 -23.67 -9.21
CA GLN A 788 -19.33 -22.96 -10.34
C GLN A 788 -17.94 -22.42 -9.98
N HIS A 789 -17.69 -22.16 -8.71
CA HIS A 789 -16.43 -21.61 -8.23
C HIS A 789 -15.52 -22.70 -7.69
N THR A 790 -14.23 -22.38 -7.61
CA THR A 790 -13.19 -23.27 -7.09
C THR A 790 -12.35 -22.52 -6.07
N GLU A 791 -11.57 -23.24 -5.26
CA GLU A 791 -10.59 -22.60 -4.37
C GLU A 791 -9.65 -21.66 -5.14
N LYS A 792 -9.21 -22.08 -6.34
CA LYS A 792 -8.36 -21.29 -7.24
C LYS A 792 -8.99 -19.94 -7.58
N TYR A 793 -10.30 -19.89 -7.78
CA TYR A 793 -11.02 -18.64 -8.07
C TYR A 793 -10.89 -17.64 -6.91
N TRP A 794 -11.25 -18.08 -5.70
CA TRP A 794 -11.26 -17.21 -4.52
C TRP A 794 -9.88 -16.84 -4.01
N ALA A 795 -8.89 -17.73 -4.15
CA ALA A 795 -7.50 -17.43 -3.84
C ALA A 795 -6.94 -16.31 -4.74
N LYS A 796 -7.32 -16.26 -6.03
CA LYS A 796 -6.93 -15.17 -6.93
C LYS A 796 -7.65 -13.86 -6.64
N ARG A 797 -8.93 -13.94 -6.23
CA ARG A 797 -9.70 -12.80 -5.74
C ARG A 797 -9.11 -12.17 -4.48
N GLY A 798 -8.19 -12.87 -3.80
CA GLY A 798 -7.57 -12.40 -2.57
C GLY A 798 -8.54 -12.42 -1.39
N VAL A 799 -9.49 -13.36 -1.38
CA VAL A 799 -10.49 -13.43 -0.31
C VAL A 799 -9.84 -13.77 1.02
N ALA A 800 -10.15 -12.97 2.03
CA ALA A 800 -9.79 -13.27 3.41
C ALA A 800 -10.90 -12.80 4.35
N CYS A 801 -10.87 -13.30 5.56
CA CYS A 801 -11.69 -12.80 6.65
C CYS A 801 -10.85 -11.90 7.56
N LEU A 802 -11.46 -10.85 8.08
CA LEU A 802 -10.85 -9.87 8.97
C LEU A 802 -11.66 -9.77 10.26
N LEU A 803 -10.99 -9.60 11.39
CA LEU A 803 -11.65 -9.32 12.67
C LEU A 803 -11.91 -7.82 12.86
N GLN A 804 -11.09 -6.96 12.27
CA GLN A 804 -11.18 -5.52 12.42
C GLN A 804 -11.01 -4.81 11.07
N LEU A 805 -11.87 -3.83 10.83
CA LEU A 805 -11.74 -2.84 9.76
C LEU A 805 -10.93 -1.64 10.24
N ASP A 806 -10.40 -0.86 9.31
CA ASP A 806 -9.51 0.27 9.59
C ASP A 806 -10.25 1.54 10.04
N ASP A 807 -11.58 1.51 10.05
CA ASP A 807 -12.47 2.65 10.33
C ASP A 807 -13.21 2.55 11.65
#